data_AF-A0A0V1D7D9-F1
#
_entry.id   AF-A0A0V1D7D9-F1
#
_cell.length_a   1.000
_cell.length_b   1.000
_cell.length_c   1.000
_cell.angle_alpha   90.00
_cell.angle_beta   90.00
_cell.angle_gamma   90.00
#
_symmetry.space_group_name_H-M   'P 1'
#
loop_
_entity.id
_entity.type
_entity.pdbx_description
1 polymer ?
#
loop_
_entity_poly.entity_id
_entity_poly.type
_entity_poly.pdbx_seq_one_letter_code
_entity_poly.pdbx_strand_id
1 'polypeptide(L)'
;LQTDLVGVLLRFRQYQIAVQADIEKMYLQVALQVEDRDACRFLWRNCVQDSPVRVYRLTRVCFGLACSPYLAMNVIKAHAERNPEECDVIIKRALSNMYVDDLVMSCDEESEVAALISRVPVFLRKGGFHLRKWASNRVDLLATLPRPEVCETGERELGKALGVYWLKDEDVITFRPPANSTTQSRATKRQLLSLAAKVYDPLGYLAPFTVQAKIMFQSLWTLGLSWDSPLPPKISKQWRSWQEELKKLSQIKLSRPWLSHSVKQVRNVEVHIFGDASQAAYAACAYLRVESLDGEISVKLMIAKTRVTPVRHISLPRLELMAALLCARLKKYIEKEVTLPIQETFCWSDSMVVLAWIRGSSKRWKPFVANRVEEIQSVVSPRQWKYCPTKENPADIPSRGRSLDELLEADLWWQGPRWLSQARVNWPREPAELGDRDEAVMTEQKSIKVLAAHVNEQGIERVLNPTRYNSYERLIRVTAYCLRFMRNIQLPVIERNVDINLSVTKLWAAEVRWFRQVQMKEFATTTNSAERLKKFQPFLDDEGLLRMGGRLQQATLPPESKHPILLPSHHPLVELLIRDHHVRLLHAGVNQTMVAIRSKFWILKGRNAVKKVIRSCPICRRVDAQPYRLRMGNLPVDRVTESPPFSHTGVVLPVRSRHLELLREQTTDSFLQGLRRFISRRGRPRVIQSDNFRSFKLADTFIQYLFRDNNWEKLQRKLNEERIRWKFITPRAPWCGGYWERLIRSIKNALRKTIRGALLKYDELHTVLCEIEARINDRPLVFMGDDIAGEAALTPAHFLIGRELPRLPCVSIEVYRRDDTPSEVNHLIKRWRHRQRLTTQLWKRWKREYITTLATRGRWHKTGQEPRVGDIVLVHEPSTTWIKWPIE
;
A
#
# COMPACT_ATOMS: atom_id res chain seq x y z
N LEU A 1 6.56 -27.21 4.68
CA LEU A 1 6.58 -28.61 5.17
C LEU A 1 6.53 -29.56 3.99
N GLN A 2 5.53 -29.43 3.10
CA GLN A 2 5.53 -30.19 1.86
C GLN A 2 6.69 -29.76 0.97
N THR A 3 7.47 -30.73 0.53
CA THR A 3 8.50 -30.56 -0.48
C THR A 3 7.84 -30.16 -1.80
N ASP A 4 8.48 -29.28 -2.56
CA ASP A 4 7.98 -28.93 -3.89
C ASP A 4 8.11 -30.12 -4.85
N LEU A 5 6.99 -30.56 -5.44
CA LEU A 5 6.95 -31.69 -6.36
C LEU A 5 7.86 -31.50 -7.57
N VAL A 6 7.88 -30.30 -8.16
CA VAL A 6 8.74 -30.00 -9.31
C VAL A 6 10.20 -30.15 -8.91
N GLY A 7 10.57 -29.70 -7.71
CA GLY A 7 11.91 -29.91 -7.14
C GLY A 7 12.27 -31.38 -6.97
N VAL A 8 11.37 -32.19 -6.42
CA VAL A 8 11.56 -33.65 -6.27
C VAL A 8 11.75 -34.31 -7.64
N LEU A 9 10.92 -33.98 -8.63
CA LEU A 9 11.03 -34.55 -9.97
C LEU A 9 12.31 -34.12 -10.71
N LEU A 10 12.79 -32.88 -10.51
CA LEU A 10 14.09 -32.45 -11.03
C LEU A 10 15.23 -33.26 -10.40
N ARG A 11 15.20 -33.49 -9.08
CA ARG A 11 16.18 -34.33 -8.38
C ARG A 11 16.11 -35.79 -8.81
N PHE A 12 14.92 -36.30 -9.09
CA PHE A 12 14.73 -37.65 -9.61
C PHE A 12 15.40 -37.88 -10.96
N ARG A 13 15.64 -36.83 -11.75
CA ARG A 13 16.28 -36.93 -13.06
C ARG A 13 17.80 -36.80 -13.05
N GLN A 14 18.44 -36.51 -11.91
CA GLN A 14 19.86 -36.16 -11.92
C GLN A 14 20.78 -37.33 -12.30
N TYR A 15 20.64 -38.47 -11.62
CA TYR A 15 21.61 -39.56 -11.68
C TYR A 15 21.09 -40.83 -12.36
N GLN A 16 21.97 -41.76 -12.72
CA GLN A 16 21.67 -42.95 -13.51
C GLN A 16 20.80 -44.01 -12.80
N ILE A 17 20.85 -44.13 -11.47
CA ILE A 17 20.05 -45.13 -10.74
C ILE A 17 18.82 -44.45 -10.14
N ALA A 18 17.64 -44.95 -10.44
CA ALA A 18 16.38 -44.46 -9.87
C ALA A 18 15.83 -45.44 -8.82
N VAL A 19 15.28 -44.88 -7.75
CA VAL A 19 14.63 -45.63 -6.68
C VAL A 19 13.33 -44.93 -6.30
N GLN A 20 12.23 -45.69 -6.25
CA GLN A 20 10.92 -45.23 -5.80
C GLN A 20 10.37 -46.17 -4.74
N ALA A 21 9.71 -45.63 -3.71
CA ALA A 21 8.96 -46.39 -2.72
C ALA A 21 7.77 -45.57 -2.19
N ASP A 22 6.81 -46.25 -1.56
CA ASP A 22 5.60 -45.62 -1.01
C ASP A 22 5.50 -45.91 0.50
N ILE A 23 5.06 -44.96 1.30
CA ILE A 23 4.69 -45.22 2.70
C ILE A 23 3.35 -45.95 2.77
N GLU A 24 3.33 -47.09 3.48
CA GLU A 24 2.13 -47.80 3.90
C GLU A 24 1.15 -46.88 4.62
N LYS A 25 0.01 -46.58 3.96
CA LYS A 25 -1.16 -45.97 4.60
C LYS A 25 -0.75 -44.77 5.46
N MET A 26 0.06 -43.86 4.90
CA MET A 26 0.78 -42.81 5.63
C MET A 26 -0.09 -42.08 6.67
N TYR A 27 -1.29 -41.65 6.30
CA TYR A 27 -2.20 -40.94 7.21
C TYR A 27 -2.64 -41.81 8.41
N LEU A 28 -2.93 -43.08 8.17
CA LEU A 28 -3.42 -44.00 9.21
C LEU A 28 -2.35 -44.36 10.25
N GLN A 29 -1.07 -44.05 9.99
CA GLN A 29 -0.01 -44.21 10.99
C GLN A 29 -0.05 -43.13 12.07
N VAL A 30 -0.67 -41.97 11.80
CA VAL A 30 -0.72 -40.84 12.73
C VAL A 30 -1.97 -40.91 13.61
N ALA A 31 -1.78 -40.93 14.93
CA ALA A 31 -2.88 -40.88 15.89
C ALA A 31 -3.51 -39.49 16.00
N LEU A 32 -4.84 -39.46 16.11
CA LEU A 32 -5.57 -38.26 16.53
C LEU A 32 -5.58 -38.18 18.06
N GLN A 33 -5.42 -36.95 18.57
CA GLN A 33 -5.64 -36.63 19.99
C GLN A 33 -7.05 -37.05 20.39
N VAL A 34 -7.22 -37.54 21.62
CA VAL A 34 -8.47 -38.18 22.05
C VAL A 34 -9.64 -37.20 21.98
N GLU A 35 -9.36 -35.93 22.27
CA GLU A 35 -10.28 -34.80 22.29
C GLU A 35 -10.81 -34.47 20.88
N ASP A 36 -9.99 -34.70 19.84
CA ASP A 36 -10.32 -34.37 18.45
C ASP A 36 -11.06 -35.52 17.72
N ARG A 37 -11.02 -36.75 18.26
CA ARG A 37 -11.59 -37.95 17.60
C ARG A 37 -13.08 -37.82 17.34
N ASP A 38 -13.80 -37.12 18.22
CA ASP A 38 -15.25 -36.97 18.09
C ASP A 38 -15.65 -36.05 16.92
N ALA A 39 -14.75 -35.19 16.45
CA ALA A 39 -14.94 -34.41 15.22
C ALA A 39 -14.87 -35.28 13.94
N CYS A 40 -14.33 -36.49 14.05
CA CYS A 40 -14.15 -37.44 12.94
C CYS A 40 -15.13 -38.63 13.03
N ARG A 41 -16.32 -38.42 13.61
CA ARG A 41 -17.39 -39.43 13.65
C ARG A 41 -18.01 -39.63 12.28
N PHE A 42 -18.34 -40.87 11.95
CA PHE A 42 -19.07 -41.22 10.75
C PHE A 42 -20.11 -42.31 11.05
N LEU A 43 -21.19 -42.26 10.28
CA LEU A 43 -22.28 -43.22 10.36
C LEU A 43 -22.01 -44.33 9.36
N TRP A 44 -22.12 -45.58 9.80
CA TRP A 44 -22.02 -46.75 8.94
C TRP A 44 -23.30 -47.56 9.03
N ARG A 45 -23.88 -47.82 7.86
CA ARG A 45 -25.03 -48.69 7.66
C ARG A 45 -24.67 -49.49 6.43
N ASN A 46 -24.54 -50.81 6.55
CA ASN A 46 -23.91 -51.69 5.55
C ASN A 46 -24.74 -51.86 4.26
N CYS A 47 -25.28 -50.75 3.72
CA CYS A 47 -26.29 -50.65 2.68
C CYS A 47 -27.59 -51.44 2.94
N VAL A 48 -27.80 -51.95 4.16
CA VAL A 48 -29.01 -52.64 4.59
C VAL A 48 -29.97 -51.65 5.25
N GLN A 49 -31.11 -51.44 4.60
CA GLN A 49 -32.07 -50.36 4.87
C GLN A 49 -32.82 -50.48 6.22
N ASP A 50 -32.72 -51.63 6.89
CA ASP A 50 -33.34 -51.89 8.21
C ASP A 50 -32.32 -52.17 9.32
N SER A 51 -31.02 -52.16 8.99
CA SER A 51 -29.98 -52.35 10.02
C SER A 51 -29.81 -51.08 10.88
N PRO A 52 -29.55 -51.21 12.20
CA PRO A 52 -29.28 -50.07 13.06
C PRO A 52 -27.99 -49.38 12.59
N VAL A 53 -28.03 -48.04 12.53
CA VAL A 53 -26.89 -47.21 12.14
C VAL A 53 -25.81 -47.33 13.21
N ARG A 54 -24.62 -47.78 12.84
CA ARG A 54 -23.46 -47.83 13.73
C ARG A 54 -22.71 -46.51 13.66
N VAL A 55 -22.37 -45.95 14.81
CA VAL A 55 -21.55 -44.74 14.91
C VAL A 55 -20.11 -45.16 15.15
N TYR A 56 -19.23 -44.82 14.22
CA TYR A 56 -17.79 -45.01 14.37
C TYR A 56 -17.10 -43.67 14.50
N ARG A 57 -15.91 -43.66 15.10
CA ARG A 57 -15.00 -42.51 15.13
C ARG A 57 -13.61 -42.94 14.72
N LEU A 58 -12.94 -42.11 13.94
CA LEU A 58 -11.57 -42.36 13.54
C LEU A 58 -10.61 -42.08 14.71
N THR A 59 -9.68 -42.99 14.95
CA THR A 59 -8.62 -42.84 15.96
C THR A 59 -7.30 -42.37 15.35
N ARG A 60 -7.22 -42.37 14.02
CA ARG A 60 -6.06 -42.01 13.21
C ARG A 60 -6.46 -40.95 12.18
N VAL A 61 -5.48 -40.21 11.69
CA VAL A 61 -5.69 -39.21 10.64
C VAL A 61 -6.22 -39.91 9.38
N CYS A 62 -7.33 -39.44 8.85
CA CYS A 62 -7.98 -40.03 7.68
C CYS A 62 -7.81 -39.19 6.42
N PHE A 63 -8.22 -39.72 5.27
CA PHE A 63 -8.30 -38.97 4.04
C PHE A 63 -9.47 -37.96 4.09
N GLY A 64 -9.30 -36.81 3.45
CA GLY A 64 -10.37 -35.82 3.28
C GLY A 64 -10.41 -34.70 4.33
N LEU A 65 -9.69 -34.80 5.46
CA LEU A 65 -9.52 -33.64 6.34
C LEU A 65 -8.48 -32.70 5.75
N ALA A 66 -8.76 -31.39 5.79
CA ALA A 66 -7.85 -30.36 5.30
C ALA A 66 -6.48 -30.38 6.02
N CYS A 67 -6.43 -30.81 7.28
CA CYS A 67 -5.22 -30.89 8.08
C CYS A 67 -4.41 -32.19 7.88
N SER A 68 -4.97 -33.23 7.25
CA SER A 68 -4.33 -34.55 7.18
C SER A 68 -2.94 -34.54 6.54
N PRO A 69 -2.72 -33.88 5.38
CA PRO A 69 -1.40 -33.83 4.77
C PRO A 69 -0.39 -33.13 5.69
N TYR A 70 -0.79 -32.01 6.30
CA TYR A 70 0.06 -31.26 7.23
C TYR A 70 0.48 -32.13 8.41
N LEU A 71 -0.47 -32.80 9.08
CA LEU A 71 -0.19 -33.62 10.25
C LEU A 71 0.78 -34.76 9.91
N ALA A 72 0.55 -35.49 8.82
CA ALA A 72 1.43 -36.60 8.45
C ALA A 72 2.85 -36.16 8.09
N MET A 73 2.99 -35.08 7.30
CA MET A 73 4.31 -34.53 6.98
C MET A 73 5.02 -33.96 8.21
N ASN A 74 4.28 -33.30 9.11
CA ASN A 74 4.85 -32.71 10.33
C ASN A 74 5.32 -33.79 11.31
N VAL A 75 4.63 -34.94 11.40
CA VAL A 75 5.06 -36.06 12.24
C VAL A 75 6.36 -36.67 11.73
N ILE A 76 6.51 -36.88 10.42
CA ILE A 76 7.79 -37.35 9.83
C ILE A 76 8.90 -36.33 10.10
N LYS A 77 8.63 -35.03 9.94
CA LYS A 77 9.61 -33.98 10.23
C LYS A 77 10.00 -33.96 11.72
N ALA A 78 9.03 -34.02 12.62
CA ALA A 78 9.26 -34.04 14.05
C ALA A 78 10.04 -35.30 14.48
N HIS A 79 9.79 -36.45 13.83
CA HIS A 79 10.58 -37.67 14.02
C HIS A 79 12.06 -37.45 13.63
N ALA A 80 12.32 -36.76 12.52
CA ALA A 80 13.68 -36.39 12.10
C ALA A 80 14.35 -35.38 13.05
N GLU A 81 13.61 -34.38 13.53
CA GLU A 81 14.12 -33.35 14.46
C GLU A 81 14.41 -33.92 15.86
N ARG A 82 13.65 -34.92 16.30
CA ARG A 82 13.83 -35.57 17.61
C ARG A 82 14.94 -36.62 17.64
N ASN A 83 15.37 -37.12 16.48
CA ASN A 83 16.40 -38.16 16.37
C ASN A 83 17.56 -37.68 15.46
N PRO A 84 18.25 -36.57 15.80
CA PRO A 84 19.24 -35.95 14.92
C PRO A 84 20.50 -36.80 14.73
N GLU A 85 20.89 -37.60 15.71
CA GLU A 85 22.08 -38.47 15.68
C GLU A 85 21.92 -39.62 14.69
N GLU A 86 20.71 -40.16 14.58
CA GLU A 86 20.40 -41.22 13.61
C GLU A 86 20.05 -40.68 12.22
N CYS A 87 19.68 -39.39 12.12
CA CYS A 87 19.28 -38.72 10.88
C CYS A 87 20.52 -38.27 10.07
N ASP A 88 21.16 -39.26 9.44
CA ASP A 88 22.33 -39.06 8.59
C ASP A 88 22.01 -38.33 7.27
N VAL A 89 23.04 -38.14 6.44
CA VAL A 89 22.93 -37.41 5.16
C VAL A 89 21.97 -38.12 4.19
N ILE A 90 21.94 -39.45 4.17
CA ILE A 90 21.10 -40.24 3.25
C ILE A 90 19.64 -40.13 3.68
N ILE A 91 19.35 -40.20 4.98
CA ILE A 91 18.00 -40.02 5.52
C ILE A 91 17.51 -38.59 5.21
N LYS A 92 18.34 -37.57 5.46
CA LYS A 92 17.99 -36.17 5.12
C LYS A 92 17.70 -36.00 3.63
N ARG A 93 18.51 -36.61 2.76
CA ARG A 93 18.31 -36.62 1.31
C ARG A 93 17.01 -37.34 0.93
N ALA A 94 16.72 -38.50 1.51
CA ALA A 94 15.48 -39.23 1.28
C ALA A 94 14.25 -38.39 1.69
N LEU A 95 14.23 -37.83 2.91
CA LEU A 95 13.15 -36.97 3.40
C LEU A 95 12.94 -35.72 2.51
N SER A 96 14.02 -35.14 1.98
CA SER A 96 13.96 -34.03 1.01
C SER A 96 13.44 -34.41 -0.38
N ASN A 97 13.35 -35.71 -0.67
CA ASN A 97 12.85 -36.29 -1.92
C ASN A 97 11.52 -37.04 -1.72
N MET A 98 10.91 -36.89 -0.54
CA MET A 98 9.56 -37.36 -0.28
C MET A 98 8.54 -36.30 -0.68
N TYR A 99 7.54 -36.73 -1.44
CA TYR A 99 6.35 -35.97 -1.75
C TYR A 99 5.12 -36.69 -1.22
N VAL A 100 4.57 -36.19 -0.10
CA VAL A 100 3.52 -36.87 0.65
C VAL A 100 3.99 -38.28 1.06
N ASP A 101 3.41 -39.33 0.51
CA ASP A 101 3.73 -40.73 0.80
C ASP A 101 4.71 -41.36 -0.20
N ASP A 102 5.03 -40.67 -1.30
CA ASP A 102 5.93 -41.19 -2.33
C ASP A 102 7.38 -40.71 -2.06
N LEU A 103 8.31 -41.65 -1.95
CA LEU A 103 9.75 -41.42 -1.98
C LEU A 103 10.24 -41.62 -3.40
N VAL A 104 10.86 -40.59 -3.98
CA VAL A 104 11.34 -40.62 -5.37
C VAL A 104 12.76 -40.05 -5.42
N MET A 105 13.76 -40.91 -5.60
CA MET A 105 15.17 -40.54 -5.48
C MET A 105 15.99 -41.08 -6.67
N SER A 106 17.01 -40.33 -7.07
CA SER A 106 18.07 -40.84 -7.95
C SER A 106 19.40 -40.86 -7.22
N CYS A 107 20.26 -41.85 -7.54
CA CYS A 107 21.56 -42.11 -6.92
C CYS A 107 22.62 -42.29 -8.01
N ASP A 108 23.86 -41.89 -7.70
CA ASP A 108 24.99 -42.00 -8.64
C ASP A 108 25.62 -43.40 -8.63
N GLU A 109 25.79 -43.96 -7.43
CA GLU A 109 26.45 -45.25 -7.19
C GLU A 109 25.51 -46.27 -6.55
N GLU A 110 25.76 -47.55 -6.78
CA GLU A 110 25.00 -48.67 -6.18
C GLU A 110 25.16 -48.73 -4.65
N SER A 111 26.33 -48.32 -4.14
CA SER A 111 26.63 -48.20 -2.71
C SER A 111 25.65 -47.27 -1.98
N GLU A 112 25.26 -46.16 -2.64
CA GLU A 112 24.29 -45.21 -2.13
C GLU A 112 22.88 -45.83 -2.05
N VAL A 113 22.51 -46.64 -3.04
CA VAL A 113 21.23 -47.36 -3.05
C VAL A 113 21.18 -48.42 -1.95
N ALA A 114 22.26 -49.18 -1.75
CA ALA A 114 22.35 -50.15 -0.66
C ALA A 114 22.22 -49.48 0.72
N ALA A 115 22.84 -48.31 0.90
CA ALA A 115 22.71 -47.52 2.12
C ALA A 115 21.29 -46.94 2.28
N LEU A 116 20.65 -46.48 1.20
CA LEU A 116 19.27 -46.01 1.20
C LEU A 116 18.30 -47.11 1.67
N ILE A 117 18.41 -48.31 1.09
CA ILE A 117 17.53 -49.46 1.39
C ILE A 117 17.75 -50.00 2.80
N SER A 118 18.99 -49.99 3.30
CA SER A 118 19.28 -50.51 4.64
C SER A 118 18.93 -49.52 5.77
N ARG A 119 19.09 -48.21 5.55
CA ARG A 119 18.97 -47.20 6.63
C ARG A 119 17.60 -46.52 6.70
N VAL A 120 17.07 -46.08 5.56
CA VAL A 120 15.83 -45.27 5.54
C VAL A 120 14.61 -46.04 6.07
N PRO A 121 14.38 -47.31 5.69
CA PRO A 121 13.28 -48.10 6.23
C PRO A 121 13.40 -48.29 7.74
N VAL A 122 14.60 -48.54 8.25
CA VAL A 122 14.85 -48.71 9.70
C VAL A 122 14.51 -47.44 10.46
N PHE A 123 14.97 -46.29 9.95
CA PHE A 123 14.70 -44.99 10.56
C PHE A 123 13.20 -44.65 10.56
N LEU A 124 12.51 -44.82 9.42
CA LEU A 124 11.08 -44.52 9.31
C LEU A 124 10.21 -45.49 10.12
N ARG A 125 10.62 -46.76 10.23
CA ARG A 125 9.92 -47.78 11.02
C ARG A 125 9.88 -47.44 12.51
N LYS A 126 10.93 -46.79 13.06
CA LYS A 126 10.89 -46.26 14.44
C LYS A 126 9.78 -45.22 14.64
N GLY A 127 9.43 -44.47 13.61
CA GLY A 127 8.31 -43.53 13.60
C GLY A 127 6.95 -44.17 13.26
N GLY A 128 6.89 -45.48 13.04
CA GLY A 128 5.69 -46.22 12.61
C GLY A 128 5.41 -46.20 11.10
N PHE A 129 6.31 -45.61 10.29
CA PHE A 129 6.14 -45.51 8.85
C PHE A 129 6.87 -46.64 8.13
N HIS A 130 6.14 -47.45 7.37
CA HIS A 130 6.68 -48.60 6.66
C HIS A 130 6.74 -48.31 5.16
N LEU A 131 7.92 -48.38 4.55
CA LEU A 131 8.08 -48.22 3.10
C LEU A 131 7.79 -49.54 2.38
N ARG A 132 7.09 -49.45 1.25
CA ARG A 132 6.62 -50.58 0.43
C ARG A 132 6.70 -50.23 -1.05
N LYS A 133 6.41 -51.21 -1.90
CA LYS A 133 6.37 -51.05 -3.35
C LYS A 133 7.67 -50.44 -3.87
N TRP A 134 8.82 -50.97 -3.46
CA TRP A 134 10.12 -50.54 -3.96
C TRP A 134 10.24 -50.83 -5.45
N ALA A 135 10.70 -49.86 -6.21
CA ALA A 135 10.96 -49.96 -7.64
C ALA A 135 12.29 -49.31 -7.98
N SER A 136 13.05 -49.92 -8.87
CA SER A 136 14.30 -49.39 -9.40
C SER A 136 14.44 -49.77 -10.87
N ASN A 137 15.18 -48.97 -11.64
CA ASN A 137 15.66 -49.36 -12.97
C ASN A 137 16.76 -50.43 -12.91
N ARG A 138 17.33 -50.70 -11.73
CA ARG A 138 18.26 -51.79 -11.45
C ARG A 138 17.66 -52.73 -10.41
N VAL A 139 16.93 -53.74 -10.89
CA VAL A 139 16.16 -54.65 -10.02
C VAL A 139 17.08 -55.46 -9.09
N ASP A 140 18.29 -55.78 -9.52
CA ASP A 140 19.27 -56.56 -8.74
C ASP A 140 19.62 -55.88 -7.39
N LEU A 141 19.58 -54.54 -7.35
CA LEU A 141 19.85 -53.77 -6.13
C LEU A 141 18.73 -53.91 -5.07
N LEU A 142 17.55 -54.38 -5.47
CA LEU A 142 16.41 -54.62 -4.58
C LEU A 142 16.37 -56.05 -4.05
N ALA A 143 17.32 -56.91 -4.41
CA ALA A 143 17.31 -58.33 -4.04
C ALA A 143 17.31 -58.59 -2.52
N THR A 144 17.77 -57.63 -1.72
CA THR A 144 17.79 -57.71 -0.25
C THR A 144 16.43 -57.46 0.41
N LEU A 145 15.44 -56.94 -0.34
CA LEU A 145 14.10 -56.66 0.17
C LEU A 145 13.16 -57.87 0.03
N PRO A 146 12.19 -58.04 0.94
CA PRO A 146 11.16 -59.06 0.80
C PRO A 146 10.36 -58.88 -0.49
N ARG A 147 10.12 -59.97 -1.24
CA ARG A 147 9.35 -59.93 -2.51
C ARG A 147 8.02 -59.14 -2.44
N PRO A 148 7.19 -59.27 -1.39
CA PRO A 148 5.93 -58.51 -1.29
C PRO A 148 6.12 -56.98 -1.18
N GLU A 149 7.31 -56.53 -0.77
CA GLU A 149 7.65 -55.11 -0.67
C GLU A 149 8.19 -54.55 -1.99
N VAL A 150 8.55 -55.41 -2.96
CA VAL A 150 9.05 -55.02 -4.27
C VAL A 150 7.90 -54.93 -5.27
N CYS A 151 7.97 -53.94 -6.15
CA CYS A 151 6.96 -53.71 -7.16
C CYS A 151 7.27 -54.50 -8.44
N GLU A 152 6.36 -55.41 -8.79
CA GLU A 152 6.48 -56.24 -10.00
C GLU A 152 6.07 -55.50 -11.28
N THR A 153 5.27 -54.44 -11.19
CA THR A 153 4.83 -53.67 -12.36
C THR A 153 5.95 -52.81 -12.92
N GLY A 154 6.20 -52.92 -14.23
CA GLY A 154 7.20 -52.15 -15.00
C GLY A 154 6.97 -50.63 -15.03
N GLU A 155 5.79 -50.17 -14.63
CA GLU A 155 5.37 -48.78 -14.78
C GLU A 155 4.92 -48.20 -13.44
N ARG A 156 5.35 -46.98 -13.14
CA ARG A 156 4.99 -46.27 -11.91
C ARG A 156 4.53 -44.86 -12.19
N GLU A 157 3.43 -44.48 -11.55
CA GLU A 157 3.00 -43.09 -11.55
C GLU A 157 3.94 -42.27 -10.65
N LEU A 158 4.38 -41.12 -11.16
CA LEU A 158 5.20 -40.16 -10.41
C LEU A 158 4.29 -39.13 -9.74
N GLY A 159 3.95 -39.41 -8.47
CA GLY A 159 2.96 -38.65 -7.70
C GLY A 159 1.53 -39.09 -8.04
N LYS A 160 0.80 -39.59 -7.04
CA LYS A 160 -0.50 -40.29 -7.12
C LYS A 160 -1.72 -39.56 -7.74
N ALA A 161 -1.55 -38.56 -8.60
CA ALA A 161 -2.71 -37.79 -9.07
C ALA A 161 -2.68 -37.27 -10.51
N LEU A 162 -1.64 -37.46 -11.34
CA LEU A 162 -1.39 -36.45 -12.36
C LEU A 162 -0.66 -36.90 -13.66
N GLY A 163 -0.78 -38.17 -14.08
CA GLY A 163 -0.60 -38.52 -15.50
C GLY A 163 0.84 -38.54 -16.05
N VAL A 164 1.86 -38.37 -15.20
CA VAL A 164 3.28 -38.59 -15.52
C VAL A 164 3.70 -39.95 -14.99
N TYR A 165 4.31 -40.77 -15.84
CA TYR A 165 4.70 -42.14 -15.54
C TYR A 165 6.19 -42.33 -15.77
N TRP A 166 6.81 -43.16 -14.94
CA TRP A 166 8.15 -43.68 -15.12
C TRP A 166 8.06 -45.16 -15.50
N LEU A 167 8.58 -45.50 -16.67
CA LEU A 167 8.78 -46.88 -17.12
C LEU A 167 10.14 -47.32 -16.58
N LYS A 168 10.15 -48.14 -15.52
CA LYS A 168 11.38 -48.45 -14.77
C LYS A 168 12.37 -49.27 -15.59
N ASP A 169 11.85 -50.15 -16.45
CA ASP A 169 12.67 -51.11 -17.22
C ASP A 169 13.39 -50.42 -18.39
N GLU A 170 12.76 -49.42 -19.01
CA GLU A 170 13.36 -48.58 -20.07
C GLU A 170 14.08 -47.33 -19.51
N ASP A 171 13.86 -47.01 -18.23
CA ASP A 171 14.26 -45.77 -17.56
C ASP A 171 13.82 -44.47 -18.26
N VAL A 172 12.55 -44.44 -18.68
CA VAL A 172 11.95 -43.28 -19.38
C VAL A 172 10.74 -42.72 -18.65
N ILE A 173 10.55 -41.40 -18.78
CA ILE A 173 9.34 -40.69 -18.36
C ILE A 173 8.39 -40.59 -19.56
N THR A 174 7.12 -40.93 -19.35
CA THR A 174 6.06 -40.85 -20.34
C THR A 174 4.77 -40.27 -19.75
N PHE A 175 3.76 -40.02 -20.59
CA PHE A 175 2.49 -39.41 -20.21
C PHE A 175 1.32 -40.28 -20.64
N ARG A 176 0.26 -40.35 -19.83
CA ARG A 176 -0.96 -41.07 -20.21
C ARG A 176 -2.14 -40.15 -20.49
N PRO A 177 -3.00 -40.51 -21.46
CA PRO A 177 -4.25 -39.79 -21.66
C PRO A 177 -5.13 -39.87 -20.40
N PRO A 178 -5.78 -38.76 -20.01
CA PRO A 178 -6.76 -38.79 -18.93
C PRO A 178 -7.93 -39.73 -19.22
N ALA A 179 -8.40 -40.48 -18.23
CA ALA A 179 -9.57 -41.34 -18.35
C ALA A 179 -10.82 -40.52 -18.79
N ASN A 180 -11.63 -41.10 -19.69
CA ASN A 180 -12.84 -40.51 -20.28
C ASN A 180 -12.61 -39.23 -21.12
N SER A 181 -11.48 -39.12 -21.83
CA SER A 181 -11.12 -37.95 -22.64
C SER A 181 -11.97 -37.73 -23.90
N THR A 182 -12.67 -38.76 -24.40
CA THR A 182 -13.34 -38.80 -25.71
C THR A 182 -14.88 -38.84 -25.69
N THR A 183 -15.54 -38.85 -24.52
CA THR A 183 -16.96 -39.30 -24.40
C THR A 183 -18.02 -38.23 -24.06
N GLN A 184 -17.84 -36.94 -24.40
CA GLN A 184 -18.89 -35.93 -24.10
C GLN A 184 -19.44 -35.18 -25.33
N SER A 185 -20.76 -35.25 -25.51
CA SER A 185 -21.52 -34.75 -26.67
C SER A 185 -21.63 -33.23 -26.79
N ARG A 186 -21.33 -32.47 -25.73
CA ARG A 186 -21.43 -31.01 -25.71
C ARG A 186 -20.17 -30.38 -25.18
N ALA A 187 -19.29 -29.91 -26.06
CA ALA A 187 -18.09 -29.16 -25.68
C ALA A 187 -18.49 -27.83 -25.01
N THR A 188 -18.13 -27.66 -23.75
CA THR A 188 -18.32 -26.42 -22.98
C THR A 188 -17.01 -25.87 -22.43
N LYS A 189 -17.03 -24.60 -22.02
CA LYS A 189 -15.88 -23.93 -21.38
C LYS A 189 -15.41 -24.66 -20.11
N ARG A 190 -16.34 -25.19 -19.31
CA ARG A 190 -16.06 -25.99 -18.11
C ARG A 190 -15.30 -27.27 -18.45
N GLN A 191 -15.75 -27.99 -19.47
CA GLN A 191 -15.11 -29.24 -19.88
C GLN A 191 -13.72 -29.01 -20.46
N LEU A 192 -13.53 -27.97 -21.27
CA LEU A 192 -12.23 -27.60 -21.82
C LEU A 192 -11.22 -27.39 -20.68
N LEU A 193 -11.57 -26.58 -19.69
CA LEU A 193 -10.70 -26.32 -18.54
C LEU A 193 -10.45 -27.60 -17.72
N SER A 194 -11.49 -28.40 -17.48
CA SER A 194 -11.39 -29.65 -16.72
C SER A 194 -10.45 -30.65 -17.38
N LEU A 195 -10.60 -30.89 -18.70
CA LEU A 195 -9.74 -31.82 -19.42
C LEU A 195 -8.31 -31.29 -19.58
N ALA A 196 -8.14 -30.00 -19.88
CA ALA A 196 -6.82 -29.38 -19.97
C ALA A 196 -6.06 -29.45 -18.62
N ALA A 197 -6.75 -29.30 -17.49
CA ALA A 197 -6.16 -29.41 -16.17
C ALA A 197 -5.80 -30.85 -15.77
N LYS A 198 -6.48 -31.86 -16.34
CA LYS A 198 -6.13 -33.28 -16.14
C LYS A 198 -4.84 -33.69 -16.84
N VAL A 199 -4.46 -32.99 -17.92
CA VAL A 199 -3.14 -33.16 -18.55
C VAL A 199 -2.13 -32.39 -17.72
N TYR A 200 -1.61 -33.05 -16.69
CA TYR A 200 -0.69 -32.42 -15.76
C TYR A 200 0.75 -32.68 -16.17
N ASP A 201 1.47 -31.57 -16.31
CA ASP A 201 2.85 -31.53 -16.76
C ASP A 201 3.61 -30.54 -15.88
N PRO A 202 4.15 -31.00 -14.73
CA PRO A 202 4.79 -30.13 -13.75
C PRO A 202 6.11 -29.55 -14.26
N LEU A 203 6.83 -30.33 -15.09
CA LEU A 203 8.14 -29.97 -15.64
C LEU A 203 8.04 -29.24 -16.98
N GLY A 204 6.88 -29.21 -17.63
CA GLY A 204 6.66 -28.44 -18.84
C GLY A 204 7.11 -29.12 -20.13
N TYR A 205 7.26 -30.45 -20.17
CA TYR A 205 7.66 -31.16 -21.40
C TYR A 205 6.58 -31.12 -22.49
N LEU A 206 5.32 -31.07 -22.09
CA LEU A 206 4.14 -30.89 -22.94
C LEU A 206 3.72 -29.41 -23.01
N ALA A 207 4.57 -28.46 -22.60
CA ALA A 207 4.25 -27.04 -22.61
C ALA A 207 3.81 -26.52 -24.00
N PRO A 208 4.41 -26.93 -25.13
CA PRO A 208 3.93 -26.55 -26.47
C PRO A 208 2.52 -27.03 -26.80
N PHE A 209 2.13 -28.21 -26.30
CA PHE A 209 0.80 -28.75 -26.54
C PHE A 209 -0.24 -28.17 -25.57
N THR A 210 0.09 -28.06 -24.28
CA THR A 210 -0.83 -27.58 -23.24
C THR A 210 -1.10 -26.08 -23.32
N VAL A 211 -0.19 -25.27 -23.88
CA VAL A 211 -0.41 -23.82 -24.05
C VAL A 211 -1.55 -23.53 -25.03
N GLN A 212 -1.76 -24.38 -26.03
CA GLN A 212 -2.86 -24.23 -27.00
C GLN A 212 -4.22 -24.22 -26.29
N ALA A 213 -4.43 -25.14 -25.33
CA ALA A 213 -5.64 -25.17 -24.51
C ALA A 213 -5.80 -23.91 -23.65
N LYS A 214 -4.71 -23.37 -23.10
CA LYS A 214 -4.73 -22.11 -22.32
C LYS A 214 -5.09 -20.90 -23.19
N ILE A 215 -4.59 -20.84 -24.42
CA ILE A 215 -4.91 -19.78 -25.40
C ILE A 215 -6.38 -19.88 -25.84
N MET A 216 -6.88 -21.08 -26.13
CA MET A 216 -8.30 -21.31 -26.41
C MET A 216 -9.18 -20.85 -25.25
N PHE A 217 -8.82 -21.20 -24.00
CA PHE A 217 -9.56 -20.79 -22.82
C PHE A 217 -9.59 -19.26 -22.64
N GLN A 218 -8.46 -18.57 -22.86
CA GLN A 218 -8.43 -17.10 -22.82
C GLN A 218 -9.34 -16.49 -23.89
N SER A 219 -9.35 -17.06 -25.09
CA SER A 219 -10.22 -16.60 -26.19
C SER A 219 -11.71 -16.72 -25.82
N LEU A 220 -12.11 -17.84 -25.20
CA LEU A 220 -13.47 -18.03 -24.68
C LEU A 220 -13.82 -17.06 -23.53
N TRP A 221 -12.82 -16.66 -22.74
CA TRP A 221 -13.01 -15.66 -21.69
C TRP A 221 -13.26 -14.26 -22.26
N THR A 222 -12.50 -13.86 -23.28
CA THR A 222 -12.67 -12.57 -23.96
C THR A 222 -14.02 -12.46 -24.68
N LEU A 223 -14.58 -13.59 -25.16
CA LEU A 223 -15.93 -13.65 -25.76
C LEU A 223 -17.09 -13.55 -24.75
N GLY A 224 -16.82 -13.56 -23.44
CA GLY A 224 -17.87 -13.42 -22.42
C GLY A 224 -18.81 -14.62 -22.27
N LEU A 225 -18.40 -15.83 -22.71
CA LEU A 225 -19.22 -17.03 -22.64
C LEU A 225 -19.38 -17.57 -21.21
N SER A 226 -20.60 -18.05 -20.90
CA SER A 226 -20.90 -18.74 -19.64
C SER A 226 -20.21 -20.12 -19.58
N TRP A 227 -20.12 -20.71 -18.39
CA TRP A 227 -19.39 -21.97 -18.15
C TRP A 227 -19.91 -23.16 -18.95
N ASP A 228 -21.22 -23.23 -19.15
CA ASP A 228 -21.92 -24.37 -19.74
C ASP A 228 -22.50 -24.05 -21.13
N SER A 229 -22.16 -22.88 -21.68
CA SER A 229 -22.47 -22.51 -23.07
C SER A 229 -21.68 -23.37 -24.06
N PRO A 230 -22.28 -23.72 -25.22
CA PRO A 230 -21.56 -24.44 -26.28
C PRO A 230 -20.41 -23.61 -26.85
N LEU A 231 -19.30 -24.27 -27.18
CA LEU A 231 -18.14 -23.60 -27.80
C LEU A 231 -18.47 -23.08 -29.21
N PRO A 232 -17.96 -21.90 -29.61
CA PRO A 232 -18.06 -21.40 -30.98
C PRO A 232 -17.48 -22.40 -32.00
N PRO A 233 -18.02 -22.50 -33.22
CA PRO A 233 -17.62 -23.53 -34.20
C PRO A 233 -16.10 -23.61 -34.45
N LYS A 234 -15.42 -22.46 -34.56
CA LYS A 234 -13.96 -22.39 -34.76
C LYS A 234 -13.18 -23.01 -33.60
N ILE A 235 -13.49 -22.61 -32.36
CA ILE A 235 -12.82 -23.11 -31.15
C ILE A 235 -13.20 -24.58 -30.90
N SER A 236 -14.45 -24.95 -31.17
CA SER A 236 -14.93 -26.33 -31.07
C SER A 236 -14.14 -27.27 -31.99
N LYS A 237 -13.85 -26.85 -33.23
CA LYS A 237 -13.00 -27.62 -34.16
C LYS A 237 -11.56 -27.79 -33.64
N GLN A 238 -10.94 -26.70 -33.19
CA GLN A 238 -9.59 -26.74 -32.61
C GLN A 238 -9.53 -27.63 -31.37
N TRP A 239 -10.54 -27.52 -30.51
CA TRP A 239 -10.65 -28.32 -29.29
C TRP A 239 -10.77 -29.81 -29.58
N ARG A 240 -11.61 -30.21 -30.54
CA ARG A 240 -11.73 -31.63 -30.94
C ARG A 240 -10.41 -32.18 -31.49
N SER A 241 -9.70 -31.41 -32.31
CA SER A 241 -8.37 -31.80 -32.82
C SER A 241 -7.41 -32.05 -31.66
N TRP A 242 -7.35 -31.12 -30.71
CA TRP A 242 -6.52 -31.24 -29.52
C TRP A 242 -6.88 -32.47 -28.66
N GLN A 243 -8.17 -32.81 -28.55
CA GLN A 243 -8.64 -34.00 -27.82
C GLN A 243 -8.22 -35.32 -28.48
N GLU A 244 -8.30 -35.41 -29.81
CA GLU A 244 -7.91 -36.62 -30.54
C GLU A 244 -6.41 -36.92 -30.40
N GLU A 245 -5.58 -35.87 -30.38
CA GLU A 245 -4.14 -36.01 -30.19
C GLU A 245 -3.75 -36.55 -28.80
N LEU A 246 -4.62 -36.42 -27.77
CA LEU A 246 -4.33 -36.96 -26.43
C LEU A 246 -4.02 -38.47 -26.44
N LYS A 247 -4.56 -39.21 -27.41
CA LYS A 247 -4.28 -40.65 -27.57
C LYS A 247 -2.80 -40.94 -27.85
N LYS A 248 -2.06 -39.95 -28.36
CA LYS A 248 -0.64 -40.04 -28.70
C LYS A 248 0.29 -39.65 -27.54
N LEU A 249 -0.24 -39.22 -26.39
CA LEU A 249 0.59 -38.78 -25.25
C LEU A 249 1.60 -39.83 -24.78
N SER A 250 1.24 -41.11 -24.85
CA SER A 250 2.13 -42.23 -24.45
C SER A 250 3.29 -42.47 -25.40
N GLN A 251 3.27 -41.87 -26.60
CA GLN A 251 4.37 -41.94 -27.55
C GLN A 251 5.52 -41.02 -27.14
N ILE A 252 5.26 -39.99 -26.33
CA ILE A 252 6.31 -39.12 -25.79
C ILE A 252 7.06 -39.90 -24.71
N LYS A 253 8.32 -40.20 -25.00
CA LYS A 253 9.26 -40.87 -24.11
C LYS A 253 10.48 -39.98 -23.90
N LEU A 254 10.78 -39.64 -22.65
CA LEU A 254 11.97 -38.89 -22.27
C LEU A 254 12.90 -39.76 -21.44
N SER A 255 14.19 -39.78 -21.76
CA SER A 255 15.20 -40.37 -20.86
C SER A 255 15.13 -39.69 -19.48
N ARG A 256 14.89 -40.47 -18.41
CA ARG A 256 14.83 -39.92 -17.05
C ARG A 256 16.18 -39.31 -16.63
N PRO A 257 17.33 -40.04 -16.66
CA PRO A 257 18.59 -39.52 -16.18
C PRO A 257 19.15 -38.42 -17.08
N TRP A 258 19.64 -37.35 -16.46
CA TRP A 258 20.46 -36.35 -17.11
C TRP A 258 21.89 -36.84 -17.25
N LEU A 259 22.47 -37.33 -16.16
CA LEU A 259 23.77 -38.00 -16.16
C LEU A 259 23.56 -39.50 -16.43
N SER A 260 23.96 -39.94 -17.63
CA SER A 260 23.90 -41.36 -18.02
C SER A 260 25.04 -42.20 -17.41
N HIS A 261 26.04 -41.53 -16.82
CA HIS A 261 27.22 -42.12 -16.22
C HIS A 261 27.49 -41.51 -14.85
N SER A 262 28.42 -42.09 -14.09
CA SER A 262 28.81 -41.54 -12.79
C SER A 262 29.29 -40.10 -12.92
N VAL A 263 29.01 -39.28 -11.91
CA VAL A 263 29.51 -37.90 -11.78
C VAL A 263 31.03 -37.83 -11.96
N LYS A 264 31.77 -38.89 -11.59
CA LYS A 264 33.23 -38.96 -11.75
C LYS A 264 33.69 -38.90 -13.19
N GLN A 265 32.84 -39.27 -14.15
CA GLN A 265 33.11 -39.22 -15.58
C GLN A 265 32.65 -37.91 -16.23
N VAL A 266 32.13 -36.97 -15.43
CA VAL A 266 31.63 -35.68 -15.93
C VAL A 266 32.72 -34.62 -15.78
N ARG A 267 33.10 -34.02 -16.90
CA ARG A 267 34.06 -32.92 -16.93
C ARG A 267 33.41 -31.59 -16.58
N ASN A 268 32.25 -31.31 -17.18
CA ASN A 268 31.57 -30.02 -17.02
C ASN A 268 30.05 -30.14 -17.12
N VAL A 269 29.33 -29.34 -16.33
CA VAL A 269 27.87 -29.24 -16.31
C VAL A 269 27.44 -27.78 -16.42
N GLU A 270 26.71 -27.48 -17.48
CA GLU A 270 26.24 -26.14 -17.78
C GLU A 270 24.71 -26.12 -17.91
N VAL A 271 24.09 -25.02 -17.49
CA VAL A 271 22.65 -24.81 -17.66
C VAL A 271 22.41 -23.69 -18.67
N HIS A 272 21.59 -23.96 -19.67
CA HIS A 272 21.23 -23.00 -20.73
C HIS A 272 19.74 -22.74 -20.72
N ILE A 273 19.34 -21.48 -20.49
CA ILE A 273 17.94 -21.11 -20.33
C ILE A 273 17.55 -20.14 -21.44
N PHE A 274 16.59 -20.54 -22.26
CA PHE A 274 16.10 -19.79 -23.40
C PHE A 274 14.77 -19.14 -23.07
N GLY A 275 14.56 -17.93 -23.57
CA GLY A 275 13.31 -17.20 -23.45
C GLY A 275 12.83 -16.71 -24.80
N ASP A 276 11.53 -16.82 -25.02
CA ASP A 276 10.87 -16.26 -26.20
C ASP A 276 9.44 -15.80 -25.88
N ALA A 277 8.94 -14.86 -26.67
CA ALA A 277 7.57 -14.41 -26.61
C ALA A 277 6.93 -14.22 -27.98
N SER A 278 5.69 -14.70 -28.10
CA SER A 278 4.78 -14.36 -29.17
C SER A 278 3.66 -13.45 -28.68
N GLN A 279 2.78 -13.02 -29.57
CA GLN A 279 1.56 -12.29 -29.19
C GLN A 279 0.57 -13.17 -28.39
N ALA A 280 0.68 -14.50 -28.48
CA ALA A 280 -0.24 -15.44 -27.84
C ALA A 280 0.26 -15.92 -26.46
N ALA A 281 1.55 -16.26 -26.35
CA ALA A 281 2.17 -16.68 -25.10
C ALA A 281 3.66 -16.34 -25.06
N TYR A 282 4.23 -16.34 -23.87
CA TYR A 282 5.68 -16.27 -23.66
C TYR A 282 6.14 -17.44 -22.80
N ALA A 283 7.36 -17.89 -23.04
CA ALA A 283 7.87 -19.13 -22.50
C ALA A 283 9.35 -19.03 -22.13
N ALA A 284 9.78 -19.92 -21.25
CA ALA A 284 11.17 -20.18 -20.98
C ALA A 284 11.40 -21.69 -20.84
N CYS A 285 12.50 -22.19 -21.41
CA CYS A 285 12.93 -23.57 -21.29
C CYS A 285 14.41 -23.65 -20.91
N ALA A 286 14.77 -24.63 -20.09
CA ALA A 286 16.11 -24.83 -19.58
C ALA A 286 16.65 -26.19 -20.01
N TYR A 287 17.89 -26.21 -20.48
CA TYR A 287 18.62 -27.38 -20.92
C TYR A 287 19.86 -27.59 -20.06
N LEU A 288 20.17 -28.85 -19.77
CA LEU A 288 21.43 -29.26 -19.18
C LEU A 288 22.37 -29.66 -20.29
N ARG A 289 23.55 -29.04 -20.36
CA ARG A 289 24.67 -29.47 -21.21
C ARG A 289 25.69 -30.16 -20.32
N VAL A 290 26.00 -31.41 -20.63
CA VAL A 290 26.94 -32.24 -19.88
C VAL A 290 28.07 -32.65 -20.81
N GLU A 291 29.30 -32.36 -20.42
CA GLU A 291 30.51 -32.76 -21.12
C GLU A 291 31.19 -33.89 -20.33
N SER A 292 31.34 -35.05 -20.95
CA SER A 292 32.08 -36.20 -20.40
C SER A 292 33.60 -35.95 -20.42
N LEU A 293 34.35 -36.69 -19.60
CA LEU A 293 35.81 -36.75 -19.69
C LEU A 293 36.30 -37.22 -21.08
N ASP A 294 35.50 -38.05 -21.76
CA ASP A 294 35.78 -38.55 -23.12
C ASP A 294 35.48 -37.50 -24.22
N GLY A 295 35.00 -36.31 -23.84
CA GLY A 295 34.66 -35.23 -24.76
C GLY A 295 33.27 -35.32 -25.39
N GLU A 296 32.48 -36.36 -25.07
CA GLU A 296 31.09 -36.46 -25.49
C GLU A 296 30.23 -35.37 -24.81
N ILE A 297 29.43 -34.66 -25.62
CA ILE A 297 28.54 -33.61 -25.14
C ILE A 297 27.09 -34.06 -25.31
N SER A 298 26.34 -34.10 -24.22
CA SER A 298 24.90 -34.35 -24.24
C SER A 298 24.12 -33.13 -23.80
N VAL A 299 22.98 -32.88 -24.47
CA VAL A 299 22.08 -31.78 -24.15
C VAL A 299 20.69 -32.34 -23.91
N LYS A 300 20.11 -32.04 -22.74
CA LYS A 300 18.80 -32.59 -22.32
C LYS A 300 17.89 -31.51 -21.75
N LEU A 301 16.63 -31.51 -22.15
CA LEU A 301 15.60 -30.60 -21.60
C LEU A 301 15.34 -30.90 -20.11
N MET A 302 15.55 -29.90 -19.25
CA MET A 302 15.34 -30.00 -17.80
C MET A 302 13.91 -29.62 -17.42
N ILE A 303 13.48 -28.42 -17.81
CA ILE A 303 12.20 -27.84 -17.38
C ILE A 303 11.79 -26.71 -18.33
N ALA A 304 10.49 -26.55 -18.55
CA ALA A 304 9.94 -25.41 -19.25
C ALA A 304 8.72 -24.82 -18.53
N LYS A 305 8.45 -23.54 -18.77
CA LYS A 305 7.28 -22.84 -18.26
C LYS A 305 6.70 -21.95 -19.34
N THR A 306 5.37 -21.94 -19.44
CA THR A 306 4.61 -21.10 -20.37
C THR A 306 3.63 -20.21 -19.63
N ARG A 307 3.40 -19.01 -20.17
CA ARG A 307 2.35 -18.10 -19.73
C ARG A 307 1.67 -17.48 -20.94
N VAL A 308 0.34 -17.48 -20.92
CA VAL A 308 -0.45 -16.77 -21.95
C VAL A 308 -0.26 -15.27 -21.77
N THR A 309 -0.19 -14.53 -22.87
CA THR A 309 -0.04 -13.07 -22.84
C THR A 309 -1.23 -12.41 -22.14
N PRO A 310 -1.04 -11.26 -21.46
CA PRO A 310 -2.17 -10.52 -20.88
C PRO A 310 -3.16 -10.07 -21.97
N VAL A 311 -4.46 -10.05 -21.63
CA VAL A 311 -5.52 -9.56 -22.55
C VAL A 311 -5.33 -8.10 -22.96
N ARG A 312 -4.64 -7.31 -22.13
CA ARG A 312 -4.25 -5.93 -22.48
C ARG A 312 -3.11 -5.96 -23.48
N HIS A 313 -3.22 -5.18 -24.54
CA HIS A 313 -2.18 -5.06 -25.56
C HIS A 313 -0.86 -4.58 -24.96
N ILE A 314 0.19 -5.37 -25.14
CA ILE A 314 1.57 -5.10 -24.73
C ILE A 314 2.44 -5.27 -25.98
N SER A 315 3.43 -4.40 -26.18
CA SER A 315 4.34 -4.50 -27.31
C SER A 315 5.18 -5.77 -27.26
N LEU A 316 5.57 -6.30 -28.42
CA LEU A 316 6.37 -7.52 -28.52
C LEU A 316 7.69 -7.45 -27.70
N PRO A 317 8.50 -6.36 -27.75
CA PRO A 317 9.70 -6.26 -26.91
C PRO A 317 9.43 -6.34 -25.40
N ARG A 318 8.27 -5.85 -24.95
CA ARG A 318 7.88 -5.97 -23.55
C ARG A 318 7.45 -7.38 -23.19
N LEU A 319 6.88 -8.15 -24.12
CA LEU A 319 6.57 -9.57 -23.93
C LEU A 319 7.86 -10.40 -23.93
N GLU A 320 8.81 -10.12 -24.82
CA GLU A 320 10.14 -10.73 -24.83
C GLU A 320 10.89 -10.45 -23.51
N LEU A 321 10.79 -9.23 -22.97
CA LEU A 321 11.31 -8.93 -21.63
C LEU A 321 10.61 -9.76 -20.53
N MET A 322 9.34 -10.14 -20.73
CA MET A 322 8.65 -11.05 -19.81
C MET A 322 9.11 -12.49 -19.93
N ALA A 323 9.45 -12.95 -21.14
CA ALA A 323 10.13 -14.22 -21.34
C ALA A 323 11.49 -14.21 -20.63
N ALA A 324 12.29 -13.17 -20.81
CA ALA A 324 13.59 -13.02 -20.13
C ALA A 324 13.47 -13.01 -18.60
N LEU A 325 12.44 -12.35 -18.07
CA LEU A 325 12.14 -12.40 -16.63
C LEU A 325 11.77 -13.82 -16.16
N LEU A 326 11.02 -14.57 -16.99
CA LEU A 326 10.70 -15.96 -16.70
C LEU A 326 11.96 -16.84 -16.70
N CYS A 327 12.91 -16.61 -17.61
CA CYS A 327 14.21 -17.28 -17.61
C CYS A 327 14.99 -17.01 -16.33
N ALA A 328 15.08 -15.75 -15.89
CA ALA A 328 15.78 -15.38 -14.66
C ALA A 328 15.17 -16.07 -13.43
N ARG A 329 13.84 -16.16 -13.35
CA ARG A 329 13.15 -16.88 -12.28
C ARG A 329 13.37 -18.39 -12.34
N LEU A 330 13.40 -18.95 -13.55
CA LEU A 330 13.67 -20.37 -13.77
C LEU A 330 15.11 -20.73 -13.36
N LYS A 331 16.09 -19.87 -13.67
CA LYS A 331 17.47 -20.00 -13.19
C LYS A 331 17.53 -20.14 -11.68
N LYS A 332 16.96 -19.16 -10.97
CA LYS A 332 16.92 -19.15 -9.50
C LYS A 332 16.27 -20.40 -8.92
N TYR A 333 15.26 -20.91 -9.61
CA TYR A 333 14.55 -22.11 -9.21
C TYR A 333 15.40 -23.38 -9.39
N ILE A 334 16.09 -23.52 -10.53
CA ILE A 334 16.99 -24.63 -10.83
C ILE A 334 18.16 -24.65 -9.84
N GLU A 335 18.82 -23.51 -9.62
CA GLU A 335 19.94 -23.38 -8.66
C GLU A 335 19.53 -23.72 -7.22
N LYS A 336 18.24 -23.57 -6.88
CA LYS A 336 17.71 -23.91 -5.56
C LYS A 336 17.40 -25.40 -5.40
N GLU A 337 16.84 -26.04 -6.42
CA GLU A 337 16.29 -27.40 -6.31
C GLU A 337 17.21 -28.50 -6.84
N VAL A 338 18.08 -28.18 -7.79
CA VAL A 338 19.05 -29.11 -8.39
C VAL A 338 20.30 -29.17 -7.53
N THR A 339 20.73 -30.39 -7.22
CA THR A 339 21.87 -30.70 -6.35
C THR A 339 23.14 -31.03 -7.11
N LEU A 340 23.07 -31.09 -8.45
CA LEU A 340 24.25 -31.24 -9.30
C LEU A 340 25.18 -30.02 -9.17
N PRO A 341 26.51 -30.22 -9.18
CA PRO A 341 27.46 -29.13 -9.21
C PRO A 341 27.44 -28.47 -10.60
N ILE A 342 26.67 -27.39 -10.75
CA ILE A 342 26.59 -26.60 -11.98
C ILE A 342 27.73 -25.59 -12.00
N GLN A 343 28.62 -25.66 -12.99
CA GLN A 343 29.76 -24.76 -13.12
C GLN A 343 29.37 -23.41 -13.72
N GLU A 344 28.57 -23.43 -14.78
CA GLU A 344 28.14 -22.21 -15.47
C GLU A 344 26.65 -22.23 -15.84
N THR A 345 26.07 -21.04 -15.93
CA THR A 345 24.68 -20.88 -16.36
C THR A 345 24.57 -19.67 -17.29
N PHE A 346 23.90 -19.89 -18.42
CA PHE A 346 23.69 -18.89 -19.47
C PHE A 346 22.20 -18.67 -19.72
N CYS A 347 21.81 -17.42 -19.92
CA CYS A 347 20.48 -17.05 -20.36
C CYS A 347 20.52 -16.53 -21.80
N TRP A 348 19.56 -16.95 -22.62
CA TRP A 348 19.55 -16.71 -24.06
C TRP A 348 18.25 -16.00 -24.45
N SER A 349 18.39 -14.98 -25.29
CA SER A 349 17.28 -14.29 -25.94
C SER A 349 17.67 -13.96 -27.37
N ASP A 350 16.71 -14.02 -28.28
CA ASP A 350 16.85 -13.58 -29.67
C ASP A 350 16.50 -12.10 -29.87
N SER A 351 15.98 -11.44 -28.83
CA SER A 351 15.67 -10.02 -28.85
C SER A 351 16.86 -9.17 -28.44
N MET A 352 17.50 -8.56 -29.44
CA MET A 352 18.58 -7.59 -29.22
C MET A 352 18.12 -6.37 -28.41
N VAL A 353 16.85 -5.97 -28.53
CA VAL A 353 16.25 -4.87 -27.74
C VAL A 353 16.22 -5.24 -26.25
N VAL A 354 15.81 -6.47 -25.92
CA VAL A 354 15.78 -6.96 -24.54
C VAL A 354 17.19 -7.11 -23.97
N LEU A 355 18.14 -7.63 -24.75
CA LEU A 355 19.55 -7.72 -24.35
C LEU A 355 20.12 -6.32 -24.05
N ALA A 356 19.85 -5.32 -24.89
CA ALA A 356 20.23 -3.93 -24.64
C ALA A 356 19.62 -3.38 -23.35
N TRP A 357 18.34 -3.67 -23.08
CA TRP A 357 17.68 -3.26 -21.83
C TRP A 357 18.29 -3.91 -20.59
N ILE A 358 18.60 -5.21 -20.64
CA ILE A 358 19.19 -5.98 -19.53
C ILE A 358 20.63 -5.56 -19.25
N ARG A 359 21.38 -5.16 -20.28
CA ARG A 359 22.77 -4.68 -20.12
C ARG A 359 22.83 -3.23 -19.64
N GLY A 360 21.85 -2.41 -19.99
CA GLY A 360 21.74 -1.04 -19.51
C GLY A 360 21.35 -0.93 -18.03
N SER A 361 21.70 0.19 -17.41
CA SER A 361 21.25 0.51 -16.05
C SER A 361 19.72 0.64 -15.99
N SER A 362 19.06 -0.11 -15.09
CA SER A 362 17.60 -0.10 -14.89
C SER A 362 17.01 1.33 -14.74
N LYS A 363 17.78 2.25 -14.15
CA LYS A 363 17.39 3.66 -13.99
C LYS A 363 17.17 4.41 -15.31
N ARG A 364 17.78 3.97 -16.42
CA ARG A 364 17.63 4.58 -17.76
C ARG A 364 16.23 4.37 -18.34
N TRP A 365 15.52 3.33 -17.92
CA TRP A 365 14.28 2.89 -18.54
C TRP A 365 13.02 3.44 -17.86
N LYS A 366 11.90 3.48 -18.59
CA LYS A 366 10.56 3.74 -18.04
C LYS A 366 10.15 2.66 -17.02
N PRO A 367 9.19 2.93 -16.11
CA PRO A 367 8.90 2.07 -14.95
C PRO A 367 8.61 0.59 -15.26
N PHE A 368 7.94 0.28 -16.38
CA PHE A 368 7.65 -1.11 -16.75
C PHE A 368 8.96 -1.90 -16.94
N VAL A 369 9.83 -1.42 -17.84
CA VAL A 369 11.11 -2.05 -18.18
C VAL A 369 12.08 -1.96 -17.00
N ALA A 370 12.17 -0.81 -16.33
CA ALA A 370 13.09 -0.58 -15.21
C ALA A 370 12.93 -1.63 -14.10
N ASN A 371 11.70 -1.86 -13.62
CA ASN A 371 11.45 -2.78 -12.50
C ASN A 371 11.77 -4.24 -12.88
N ARG A 372 11.58 -4.61 -14.15
CA ARG A 372 11.79 -5.98 -14.64
C ARG A 372 13.26 -6.26 -14.90
N VAL A 373 13.95 -5.29 -15.47
CA VAL A 373 15.42 -5.31 -15.61
C VAL A 373 16.09 -5.35 -14.24
N GLU A 374 15.60 -4.60 -13.26
CA GLU A 374 16.11 -4.65 -11.88
C GLU A 374 15.95 -6.04 -11.25
N GLU A 375 14.78 -6.68 -11.42
CA GLU A 375 14.56 -8.05 -10.95
C GLU A 375 15.49 -9.05 -11.67
N ILE A 376 15.64 -8.96 -13.00
CA ILE A 376 16.55 -9.82 -13.78
C ILE A 376 17.99 -9.64 -13.29
N GLN A 377 18.46 -8.40 -13.17
CA GLN A 377 19.83 -8.08 -12.75
C GLN A 377 20.12 -8.50 -11.30
N SER A 378 19.09 -8.62 -10.45
CA SER A 378 19.24 -9.11 -9.07
C SER A 378 19.53 -10.62 -8.98
N VAL A 379 19.28 -11.38 -10.06
CA VAL A 379 19.39 -12.85 -10.10
C VAL A 379 20.40 -13.33 -11.15
N VAL A 380 20.53 -12.61 -12.26
CA VAL A 380 21.38 -12.97 -13.40
C VAL A 380 22.26 -11.79 -13.75
N SER A 381 23.58 -12.03 -13.79
CA SER A 381 24.51 -11.01 -14.24
C SER A 381 24.27 -10.68 -15.72
N PRO A 382 24.28 -9.40 -16.13
CA PRO A 382 24.16 -9.02 -17.54
C PRO A 382 25.16 -9.72 -18.48
N ARG A 383 26.32 -10.17 -17.97
CA ARG A 383 27.34 -10.88 -18.74
C ARG A 383 26.95 -12.33 -19.10
N GLN A 384 26.02 -12.92 -18.35
CA GLN A 384 25.50 -14.28 -18.59
C GLN A 384 24.42 -14.31 -19.66
N TRP A 385 23.94 -13.13 -20.10
CA TRP A 385 22.96 -13.00 -21.18
C TRP A 385 23.63 -13.01 -22.55
N LYS A 386 23.23 -13.98 -23.37
CA LYS A 386 23.76 -14.21 -24.72
C LYS A 386 22.65 -14.14 -25.76
N TYR A 387 23.05 -13.86 -27.00
CA TYR A 387 22.15 -13.85 -28.14
C TYR A 387 21.98 -15.26 -28.72
N CYS A 388 20.75 -15.61 -29.09
CA CYS A 388 20.44 -16.83 -29.85
C CYS A 388 19.67 -16.45 -31.12
N PRO A 389 19.94 -17.04 -32.29
CA PRO A 389 19.15 -16.80 -33.49
C PRO A 389 17.69 -17.25 -33.31
N THR A 390 16.71 -16.44 -33.75
CA THR A 390 15.27 -16.73 -33.60
C THR A 390 14.85 -18.11 -34.08
N LYS A 391 15.36 -18.58 -35.24
CA LYS A 391 15.02 -19.91 -35.79
C LYS A 391 15.59 -21.06 -34.98
N GLU A 392 16.61 -20.79 -34.17
CA GLU A 392 17.27 -21.76 -33.31
C GLU A 392 16.87 -21.56 -31.84
N ASN A 393 15.90 -20.69 -31.53
CA ASN A 393 15.44 -20.47 -30.17
C ASN A 393 14.37 -21.52 -29.80
N PRO A 394 14.67 -22.51 -28.93
CA PRO A 394 13.72 -23.55 -28.58
C PRO A 394 12.50 -23.04 -27.81
N ALA A 395 12.58 -21.84 -27.22
CA ALA A 395 11.45 -21.25 -26.50
C ALA A 395 10.33 -20.73 -27.44
N ASP A 396 10.58 -20.59 -28.75
CA ASP A 396 9.55 -20.23 -29.74
C ASP A 396 8.46 -21.31 -29.89
N ILE A 397 8.87 -22.58 -29.74
CA ILE A 397 7.98 -23.74 -29.81
C ILE A 397 6.85 -23.64 -28.75
N PRO A 398 7.14 -23.47 -27.44
CA PRO A 398 6.12 -23.28 -26.43
C PRO A 398 5.51 -21.86 -26.38
N SER A 399 6.12 -20.84 -26.98
CA SER A 399 5.54 -19.47 -27.04
C SER A 399 4.39 -19.39 -28.07
N ARG A 400 4.41 -20.23 -29.11
CA ARG A 400 3.36 -20.31 -30.14
C ARG A 400 2.41 -21.50 -29.96
N GLY A 401 2.94 -22.59 -29.42
CA GLY A 401 2.24 -23.86 -29.26
C GLY A 401 2.30 -24.73 -30.52
N ARG A 402 2.38 -26.05 -30.33
CA ARG A 402 2.52 -27.08 -31.39
C ARG A 402 1.61 -28.27 -31.12
N SER A 403 1.22 -28.97 -32.18
CA SER A 403 0.51 -30.25 -32.04
C SER A 403 1.43 -31.31 -31.43
N LEU A 404 0.87 -32.41 -30.93
CA LEU A 404 1.68 -33.52 -30.44
C LEU A 404 2.50 -34.19 -31.54
N ASP A 405 1.98 -34.25 -32.77
CA ASP A 405 2.70 -34.79 -33.92
C ASP A 405 3.94 -33.94 -34.26
N GLU A 406 3.77 -32.62 -34.35
CA GLU A 406 4.91 -31.71 -34.55
C GLU A 406 5.89 -31.76 -33.38
N LEU A 407 5.39 -31.97 -32.15
CA LEU A 407 6.22 -32.03 -30.95
C LEU A 407 7.08 -33.30 -30.90
N LEU A 408 6.57 -34.44 -31.37
CA LEU A 408 7.32 -35.69 -31.44
C LEU A 408 8.55 -35.57 -32.35
N GLU A 409 8.44 -34.82 -33.44
CA GLU A 409 9.51 -34.61 -34.43
C GLU A 409 10.39 -33.38 -34.12
N ALA A 410 10.12 -32.65 -33.04
CA ALA A 410 10.81 -31.41 -32.72
C ALA A 410 12.16 -31.63 -31.99
N ASP A 411 13.20 -32.02 -32.73
CA ASP A 411 14.56 -32.18 -32.19
C ASP A 411 15.05 -30.95 -31.42
N LEU A 412 14.76 -29.75 -31.95
CA LEU A 412 15.12 -28.48 -31.29
C LEU A 412 14.50 -28.35 -29.89
N TRP A 413 13.30 -28.90 -29.67
CA TRP A 413 12.65 -28.88 -28.37
C TRP A 413 13.30 -29.86 -27.39
N TRP A 414 13.59 -31.08 -27.83
CA TRP A 414 14.05 -32.15 -26.93
C TRP A 414 15.56 -32.08 -26.65
N GLN A 415 16.35 -31.77 -27.66
CA GLN A 415 17.82 -31.76 -27.62
C GLN A 415 18.39 -30.34 -27.56
N GLY A 416 17.56 -29.31 -27.73
CA GLY A 416 18.03 -27.93 -27.81
C GLY A 416 18.74 -27.62 -29.13
N PRO A 417 19.35 -26.43 -29.25
CA PRO A 417 20.04 -26.03 -30.46
C PRO A 417 21.30 -26.87 -30.72
N ARG A 418 21.53 -27.28 -31.97
CA ARG A 418 22.64 -28.18 -32.35
C ARG A 418 24.03 -27.65 -31.95
N TRP A 419 24.22 -26.33 -31.93
CA TRP A 419 25.48 -25.70 -31.53
C TRP A 419 25.80 -25.86 -30.03
N LEU A 420 24.82 -26.18 -29.17
CA LEU A 420 25.11 -26.51 -27.76
C LEU A 420 25.88 -27.82 -27.62
N SER A 421 25.63 -28.77 -28.53
CA SER A 421 26.35 -30.04 -28.60
C SER A 421 27.75 -29.89 -29.22
N GLN A 422 28.14 -28.68 -29.62
CA GLN A 422 29.45 -28.38 -30.20
C GLN A 422 30.33 -27.61 -29.20
N ALA A 423 31.60 -27.41 -29.57
CA ALA A 423 32.52 -26.57 -28.80
C ALA A 423 32.04 -25.10 -28.77
N ARG A 424 32.34 -24.39 -27.68
CA ARG A 424 31.88 -23.01 -27.43
C ARG A 424 32.24 -22.00 -28.53
N VAL A 425 33.30 -22.26 -29.31
CA VAL A 425 33.73 -21.42 -30.43
C VAL A 425 32.68 -21.36 -31.56
N ASN A 426 31.84 -22.40 -31.67
CA ASN A 426 30.78 -22.50 -32.67
C ASN A 426 29.44 -21.92 -32.20
N TRP A 427 29.38 -21.38 -30.97
CA TRP A 427 28.16 -20.75 -30.48
C TRP A 427 27.85 -19.46 -31.25
N PRO A 428 26.57 -19.09 -31.36
CA PRO A 428 26.17 -17.91 -32.10
C PRO A 428 26.87 -16.67 -31.55
N ARG A 429 27.53 -15.94 -32.45
CA ARG A 429 28.09 -14.62 -32.14
C ARG A 429 26.95 -13.61 -32.10
N GLU A 430 27.06 -12.67 -31.19
CA GLU A 430 26.11 -11.58 -31.13
C GLU A 430 26.23 -10.71 -32.40
N PRO A 431 25.11 -10.37 -33.05
CA PRO A 431 25.09 -9.36 -34.11
C PRO A 431 25.73 -8.06 -33.62
N ALA A 432 26.23 -7.22 -34.54
CA ALA A 432 26.81 -5.93 -34.20
C ALA A 432 25.89 -5.18 -33.21
N GLU A 433 26.47 -4.62 -32.14
CA GLU A 433 25.71 -4.00 -31.06
C GLU A 433 24.66 -3.05 -31.63
N LEU A 434 23.40 -3.23 -31.21
CA LEU A 434 22.38 -2.21 -31.44
C LEU A 434 22.90 -0.93 -30.80
N GLY A 435 23.28 0.05 -31.62
CA GLY A 435 23.65 1.36 -31.11
C GLY A 435 22.50 1.94 -30.29
N ASP A 436 22.80 2.89 -29.39
CA ASP A 436 21.82 3.68 -28.62
C ASP A 436 20.77 4.42 -29.49
N ARG A 437 20.73 4.20 -30.81
CA ARG A 437 19.85 4.83 -31.81
C ARG A 437 18.67 3.98 -32.27
N ASP A 438 18.54 2.72 -31.83
CA ASP A 438 17.38 1.89 -32.17
C ASP A 438 16.08 2.50 -31.61
N GLU A 439 15.08 2.66 -32.48
CA GLU A 439 13.80 3.32 -32.15
C GLU A 439 13.05 2.59 -31.02
N ALA A 440 13.10 1.26 -30.97
CA ALA A 440 12.45 0.45 -29.94
C ALA A 440 13.13 0.61 -28.58
N VAL A 441 14.46 0.73 -28.55
CA VAL A 441 15.25 0.98 -27.34
C VAL A 441 15.00 2.41 -26.84
N MET A 442 15.05 3.39 -27.74
CA MET A 442 14.85 4.81 -27.45
C MET A 442 13.44 5.12 -26.94
N THR A 443 12.43 4.40 -27.42
CA THR A 443 11.04 4.56 -26.99
C THR A 443 10.86 4.30 -25.50
N GLU A 444 11.59 3.33 -24.92
CA GLU A 444 11.51 3.00 -23.49
C GLU A 444 12.58 3.72 -22.64
N GLN A 445 13.53 4.40 -23.26
CA GLN A 445 14.49 5.25 -22.57
C GLN A 445 13.79 6.48 -21.99
N LYS A 446 14.16 6.84 -20.76
CA LYS A 446 13.75 8.13 -20.18
C LYS A 446 14.38 9.24 -21.01
N SER A 447 13.56 10.14 -21.55
CA SER A 447 14.05 11.27 -22.34
C SER A 447 14.88 12.23 -21.49
N ILE A 448 16.20 12.21 -21.69
CA ILE A 448 17.11 13.19 -21.09
C ILE A 448 17.30 14.34 -22.08
N LYS A 449 16.37 15.31 -22.10
CA LYS A 449 16.62 16.61 -22.75
C LYS A 449 17.69 17.37 -21.94
N VAL A 450 18.88 17.54 -22.49
CA VAL A 450 19.93 18.41 -21.94
C VAL A 450 19.87 19.72 -22.71
N LEU A 451 19.63 20.83 -22.01
CA LEU A 451 19.75 22.19 -22.55
C LEU A 451 21.14 22.69 -22.16
N ALA A 452 22.04 22.83 -23.13
CA ALA A 452 23.29 23.55 -22.95
C ALA A 452 23.02 25.04 -23.19
N ALA A 453 23.34 25.89 -22.21
CA ALA A 453 23.17 27.33 -22.32
C ALA A 453 24.51 28.02 -22.00
N HIS A 454 25.01 28.79 -22.96
CA HIS A 454 26.15 29.69 -22.78
C HIS A 454 25.74 30.83 -21.84
N VAL A 455 26.45 30.98 -20.73
CA VAL A 455 26.25 32.08 -19.78
C VAL A 455 27.15 33.23 -20.21
N ASN A 456 26.57 34.35 -20.64
CA ASN A 456 27.29 35.61 -20.80
C ASN A 456 27.24 36.37 -19.45
N GLU A 457 28.39 36.70 -18.87
CA GLU A 457 28.52 37.21 -17.49
C GLU A 457 28.04 38.68 -17.27
N GLN A 458 27.56 39.37 -18.30
CA GLN A 458 27.15 40.78 -18.22
C GLN A 458 25.64 40.96 -18.05
N GLY A 459 25.12 40.64 -16.86
CA GLY A 459 23.69 40.78 -16.54
C GLY A 459 23.26 42.18 -16.06
N ILE A 460 22.01 42.56 -16.35
CA ILE A 460 21.30 43.79 -15.92
C ILE A 460 21.36 44.07 -14.41
N GLU A 461 21.43 43.01 -13.57
CA GLU A 461 21.61 43.10 -12.12
C GLU A 461 22.89 43.84 -11.68
N ARG A 462 23.94 43.88 -12.51
CA ARG A 462 25.14 44.67 -12.22
C ARG A 462 24.86 46.17 -12.25
N VAL A 463 23.93 46.61 -13.10
CA VAL A 463 23.57 48.03 -13.28
C VAL A 463 22.37 48.40 -12.40
N LEU A 464 21.35 47.55 -12.33
CA LEU A 464 20.13 47.76 -11.56
C LEU A 464 19.94 46.61 -10.58
N ASN A 465 20.38 46.77 -9.33
CA ASN A 465 20.21 45.73 -8.32
C ASN A 465 18.75 45.68 -7.81
N PRO A 466 18.00 44.57 -8.00
CA PRO A 466 16.60 44.48 -7.57
C PRO A 466 16.39 44.60 -6.07
N THR A 467 17.39 44.31 -5.23
CA THR A 467 17.26 44.41 -3.77
C THR A 467 17.10 45.84 -3.27
N ARG A 468 17.49 46.84 -4.09
CA ARG A 468 17.35 48.27 -3.77
C ARG A 468 15.94 48.83 -4.02
N TYR A 469 15.04 48.02 -4.58
CA TYR A 469 13.69 48.43 -4.94
C TYR A 469 12.67 47.83 -3.98
N ASN A 470 11.67 48.62 -3.60
CA ASN A 470 10.56 48.20 -2.72
C ASN A 470 9.26 47.90 -3.50
N SER A 471 9.19 48.29 -4.77
CA SER A 471 8.04 48.11 -5.67
C SER A 471 8.49 47.46 -6.98
N TYR A 472 7.76 46.42 -7.37
CA TYR A 472 7.95 45.73 -8.65
C TYR A 472 7.76 46.71 -9.83
N GLU A 473 6.69 47.50 -9.80
CA GLU A 473 6.37 48.46 -10.85
C GLU A 473 7.46 49.53 -11.00
N ARG A 474 8.01 50.03 -9.89
CA ARG A 474 9.10 51.01 -9.93
C ARG A 474 10.34 50.44 -10.60
N LEU A 475 10.71 49.19 -10.29
CA LEU A 475 11.84 48.52 -10.92
C LEU A 475 11.65 48.40 -12.44
N ILE A 476 10.47 47.97 -12.89
CA ILE A 476 10.16 47.82 -14.31
C ILE A 476 10.15 49.18 -15.02
N ARG A 477 9.55 50.23 -14.42
CA ARG A 477 9.51 51.59 -14.99
C ARG A 477 10.91 52.19 -15.13
N VAL A 478 11.75 52.11 -14.10
CA VAL A 478 13.14 52.59 -14.15
C VAL A 478 13.92 51.84 -15.23
N THR A 479 13.75 50.52 -15.31
CA THR A 479 14.38 49.70 -16.35
C THR A 479 13.92 50.13 -17.75
N ALA A 480 12.64 50.40 -17.94
CA ALA A 480 12.09 50.86 -19.22
C ALA A 480 12.62 52.26 -19.63
N TYR A 481 12.81 53.18 -18.67
CA TYR A 481 13.46 54.46 -18.94
C TYR A 481 14.95 54.29 -19.30
N CYS A 482 15.69 53.41 -18.62
CA CYS A 482 17.08 53.10 -18.97
C CYS A 482 17.18 52.49 -20.39
N LEU A 483 16.30 51.55 -20.74
CA LEU A 483 16.24 50.96 -22.08
C LEU A 483 15.89 52.01 -23.15
N ARG A 484 14.96 52.92 -22.85
CA ARG A 484 14.62 54.04 -23.75
C ARG A 484 15.80 54.99 -23.94
N PHE A 485 16.49 55.34 -22.86
CA PHE A 485 17.66 56.22 -22.91
C PHE A 485 18.76 55.60 -23.79
N MET A 486 19.09 54.33 -23.58
CA MET A 486 20.06 53.61 -24.42
C MET A 486 19.66 53.61 -25.89
N ARG A 487 18.38 53.38 -26.20
CA ARG A 487 17.87 53.42 -27.58
C ARG A 487 17.93 54.83 -28.18
N ASN A 488 17.59 55.87 -27.41
CA ASN A 488 17.61 57.25 -27.89
C ASN A 488 19.03 57.75 -28.20
N ILE A 489 20.06 57.25 -27.49
CA ILE A 489 21.46 57.59 -27.80
C ILE A 489 21.90 56.98 -29.14
N GLN A 490 21.33 55.82 -29.51
CA GLN A 490 21.64 55.11 -30.76
C GLN A 490 20.86 55.65 -31.97
N LEU A 491 19.91 56.57 -31.78
CA LEU A 491 19.05 57.09 -32.83
C LEU A 491 19.34 58.58 -33.14
N PRO A 492 19.18 59.00 -34.41
CA PRO A 492 19.19 60.41 -34.80
C PRO A 492 18.17 61.23 -34.01
N VAL A 493 18.44 62.52 -33.78
CA VAL A 493 17.63 63.40 -32.91
C VAL A 493 16.13 63.38 -33.26
N ILE A 494 15.81 63.29 -34.54
CA ILE A 494 14.43 63.31 -35.09
C ILE A 494 13.65 62.03 -34.72
N GLU A 495 14.34 60.90 -34.51
CA GLU A 495 13.73 59.59 -34.21
C GLU A 495 13.70 59.26 -32.71
N ARG A 496 14.19 60.18 -31.86
CA ARG A 496 14.23 59.98 -30.42
C ARG A 496 12.82 60.08 -29.83
N ASN A 497 12.46 59.10 -29.01
CA ASN A 497 11.19 59.16 -28.29
C ASN A 497 11.36 59.98 -27.01
N VAL A 498 10.79 61.18 -27.00
CA VAL A 498 10.90 62.17 -25.91
C VAL A 498 9.64 62.23 -25.01
N ASP A 499 8.64 61.39 -25.27
CA ASP A 499 7.40 61.36 -24.49
C ASP A 499 7.67 61.12 -23.01
N ILE A 500 6.98 61.86 -22.14
CA ILE A 500 7.12 61.67 -20.68
C ILE A 500 6.58 60.29 -20.25
N ASN A 501 5.57 59.79 -20.96
CA ASN A 501 4.87 58.55 -20.61
C ASN A 501 5.54 57.29 -21.22
N LEU A 502 5.54 56.19 -20.45
CA LEU A 502 5.97 54.87 -20.91
C LEU A 502 4.79 54.14 -21.58
N SER A 503 4.98 53.68 -22.81
CA SER A 503 4.01 52.78 -23.45
C SER A 503 4.01 51.41 -22.76
N VAL A 504 2.86 50.72 -22.81
CA VAL A 504 2.71 49.34 -22.28
C VAL A 504 3.73 48.39 -22.90
N THR A 505 4.04 48.57 -24.19
CA THR A 505 5.05 47.79 -24.92
C THR A 505 6.46 47.95 -24.36
N LYS A 506 6.84 49.16 -23.91
CA LYS A 506 8.15 49.42 -23.31
C LYS A 506 8.25 48.84 -21.89
N LEU A 507 7.16 48.87 -21.13
CA LEU A 507 7.08 48.21 -19.82
C LEU A 507 7.17 46.68 -19.97
N TRP A 508 6.48 46.11 -20.95
CA TRP A 508 6.56 44.68 -21.27
C TRP A 508 7.96 44.26 -21.70
N ALA A 509 8.62 45.04 -22.57
CA ALA A 509 10.00 44.76 -22.98
C ALA A 509 10.99 44.76 -21.79
N ALA A 510 10.81 45.69 -20.84
CA ALA A 510 11.61 45.73 -19.62
C ALA A 510 11.35 44.51 -18.72
N GLU A 511 10.09 44.09 -18.59
CA GLU A 511 9.68 42.91 -17.83
C GLU A 511 10.21 41.60 -18.44
N VAL A 512 10.10 41.42 -19.76
CA VAL A 512 10.67 40.28 -20.50
C VAL A 512 12.19 40.21 -20.33
N ARG A 513 12.89 41.35 -20.40
CA ARG A 513 14.36 41.41 -20.23
C ARG A 513 14.79 40.88 -18.86
N TRP A 514 14.06 41.26 -17.81
CA TRP A 514 14.29 40.77 -16.45
C TRP A 514 14.04 39.26 -16.33
N PHE A 515 12.94 38.75 -16.89
CA PHE A 515 12.63 37.33 -16.81
C PHE A 515 13.62 36.46 -17.59
N ARG A 516 14.01 36.87 -18.80
CA ARG A 516 15.04 36.14 -19.58
C ARG A 516 16.32 36.02 -18.77
N GLN A 517 16.78 37.12 -18.16
CA GLN A 517 18.00 37.09 -17.35
C GLN A 517 17.88 36.20 -16.12
N VAL A 518 16.78 36.29 -15.37
CA VAL A 518 16.57 35.44 -14.19
C VAL A 518 16.52 33.97 -14.58
N GLN A 519 15.86 33.64 -15.69
CA GLN A 519 15.82 32.27 -16.22
C GLN A 519 17.21 31.80 -16.66
N MET A 520 17.98 32.63 -17.38
CA MET A 520 19.35 32.29 -17.78
C MET A 520 20.24 32.06 -16.56
N LYS A 521 20.25 32.97 -15.59
CA LYS A 521 21.10 32.87 -14.40
C LYS A 521 20.78 31.64 -13.54
N GLU A 522 19.50 31.39 -13.28
CA GLU A 522 19.06 30.37 -12.32
C GLU A 522 18.82 29.00 -12.95
N PHE A 523 18.52 28.94 -14.25
CA PHE A 523 18.21 27.68 -14.94
C PHE A 523 19.31 27.19 -15.89
N ALA A 524 20.23 28.04 -16.36
CA ALA A 524 21.35 27.61 -17.23
C ALA A 524 22.56 27.05 -16.45
N THR A 525 22.79 27.50 -15.21
CA THR A 525 24.06 27.30 -14.48
C THR A 525 24.17 25.97 -13.73
N THR A 526 23.09 25.19 -13.59
CA THR A 526 23.07 23.99 -12.74
C THR A 526 22.56 22.76 -13.51
N THR A 527 23.41 21.72 -13.62
CA THR A 527 23.09 20.43 -14.26
C THR A 527 21.83 19.77 -13.68
N ASN A 528 21.53 20.00 -12.39
CA ASN A 528 20.35 19.52 -11.68
C ASN A 528 19.05 20.31 -11.98
N SER A 529 19.14 21.51 -12.58
CA SER A 529 17.98 22.36 -12.86
C SER A 529 17.18 21.87 -14.06
N ALA A 530 17.86 21.30 -15.06
CA ALA A 530 17.21 20.67 -16.23
C ALA A 530 16.29 19.50 -15.83
N GLU A 531 16.72 18.63 -14.91
CA GLU A 531 15.88 17.53 -14.42
C GLU A 531 14.65 18.01 -13.65
N ARG A 532 14.80 19.05 -12.82
CA ARG A 532 13.69 19.65 -12.06
C ARG A 532 12.66 20.31 -12.96
N LEU A 533 13.08 20.86 -14.11
CA LEU A 533 12.24 21.55 -15.06
C LEU A 533 11.55 20.60 -16.06
N LYS A 534 12.15 19.44 -16.39
CA LYS A 534 11.56 18.42 -17.30
C LYS A 534 10.12 18.05 -16.99
N LYS A 535 9.75 17.98 -15.70
CA LYS A 535 8.38 17.66 -15.26
C LYS A 535 7.32 18.66 -15.72
N PHE A 536 7.73 19.86 -16.14
CA PHE A 536 6.85 20.92 -16.63
C PHE A 536 6.81 21.01 -18.17
N GLN A 537 7.44 20.06 -18.88
CA GLN A 537 7.55 20.06 -20.35
C GLN A 537 7.86 21.45 -20.93
N PRO A 538 8.94 22.11 -20.50
CA PRO A 538 9.16 23.51 -20.81
C PRO A 538 9.43 23.73 -22.30
N PHE A 539 8.95 24.85 -22.83
CA PHE A 539 9.26 25.32 -24.19
C PHE A 539 9.57 26.82 -24.17
N LEU A 540 10.26 27.31 -25.19
CA LEU A 540 10.55 28.74 -25.37
C LEU A 540 9.42 29.36 -26.21
N ASP A 541 8.91 30.51 -25.78
CA ASP A 541 8.01 31.32 -26.61
C ASP A 541 8.78 32.17 -27.62
N ASP A 542 8.05 32.87 -28.49
CA ASP A 542 8.62 33.77 -29.52
C ASP A 542 9.43 34.92 -28.89
N GLU A 543 9.15 35.21 -27.62
CA GLU A 543 9.86 36.17 -26.78
C GLU A 543 10.98 35.50 -25.97
N GLY A 544 11.48 34.33 -26.35
CA GLY A 544 12.63 33.68 -25.73
C GLY A 544 12.50 33.40 -24.22
N LEU A 545 11.28 33.34 -23.68
CA LEU A 545 10.99 33.04 -22.29
C LEU A 545 10.62 31.56 -22.13
N LEU A 546 11.15 30.94 -21.07
CA LEU A 546 10.85 29.56 -20.73
C LEU A 546 9.44 29.46 -20.10
N ARG A 547 8.53 28.78 -20.77
CA ARG A 547 7.14 28.56 -20.33
C ARG A 547 6.85 27.10 -20.03
N MET A 548 5.82 26.86 -19.23
CA MET A 548 5.30 25.53 -18.94
C MET A 548 4.52 24.95 -20.12
N GLY A 549 4.86 23.72 -20.53
CA GLY A 549 4.02 22.88 -21.39
C GLY A 549 2.84 22.31 -20.59
N GLY A 550 1.64 22.36 -21.17
CA GLY A 550 0.40 22.14 -20.41
C GLY A 550 -0.68 21.36 -21.15
N ARG A 551 -1.56 20.72 -20.38
CA ARG A 551 -2.75 19.96 -20.83
C ARG A 551 -3.98 20.85 -21.10
N LEU A 552 -3.84 22.16 -20.92
CA LEU A 552 -4.91 23.16 -21.07
C LEU A 552 -4.98 23.75 -22.49
N GLN A 553 -4.38 23.09 -23.48
CA GLN A 553 -4.40 23.55 -24.87
C GLN A 553 -5.82 23.76 -25.40
N GLN A 554 -6.74 22.87 -25.01
CA GLN A 554 -8.16 22.89 -25.39
C GLN A 554 -9.04 23.80 -24.49
N ALA A 555 -8.49 24.44 -23.46
CA ALA A 555 -9.27 25.32 -22.59
C ALA A 555 -9.53 26.69 -23.26
N THR A 556 -10.67 27.33 -22.99
CA THR A 556 -10.98 28.72 -23.38
C THR A 556 -10.32 29.71 -22.41
N LEU A 557 -8.99 29.63 -22.27
CA LEU A 557 -8.19 30.53 -21.46
C LEU A 557 -7.20 31.32 -22.32
N PRO A 558 -6.74 32.51 -21.88
CA PRO A 558 -5.68 33.24 -22.55
C PRO A 558 -4.40 32.41 -22.69
N PRO A 559 -3.61 32.58 -23.76
CA PRO A 559 -2.36 31.83 -23.97
C PRO A 559 -1.39 31.89 -22.78
N GLU A 560 -1.30 33.04 -22.10
CA GLU A 560 -0.46 33.25 -20.91
C GLU A 560 -0.87 32.36 -19.72
N SER A 561 -2.16 32.05 -19.59
CA SER A 561 -2.70 31.18 -18.55
C SER A 561 -2.61 29.69 -18.90
N LYS A 562 -2.62 29.37 -20.21
CA LYS A 562 -2.36 28.01 -20.69
C LYS A 562 -0.89 27.63 -20.49
N HIS A 563 0.00 28.59 -20.72
CA HIS A 563 1.45 28.42 -20.70
C HIS A 563 2.13 29.48 -19.82
N PRO A 564 2.02 29.35 -18.48
CA PRO A 564 2.61 30.32 -17.57
C PRO A 564 4.16 30.32 -17.63
N ILE A 565 4.77 31.49 -17.43
CA ILE A 565 6.22 31.70 -17.45
C ILE A 565 6.87 31.05 -16.22
N LEU A 566 7.91 30.24 -16.41
CA LEU A 566 8.59 29.55 -15.32
C LEU A 566 9.56 30.48 -14.58
N LEU A 567 9.44 30.58 -13.26
CA LEU A 567 10.29 31.44 -12.43
C LEU A 567 10.87 30.66 -11.22
N PRO A 568 12.10 31.00 -10.76
CA PRO A 568 12.73 30.33 -9.62
C PRO A 568 12.04 30.68 -8.29
N SER A 569 12.26 29.86 -7.26
CA SER A 569 11.70 30.10 -5.91
C SER A 569 12.36 31.25 -5.16
N HIS A 570 13.62 31.53 -5.49
CA HIS A 570 14.55 32.31 -4.68
C HIS A 570 15.24 33.33 -5.58
N HIS A 571 14.58 34.45 -5.83
CA HIS A 571 15.17 35.57 -6.54
C HIS A 571 14.52 36.88 -6.09
N PRO A 572 15.28 37.96 -5.83
CA PRO A 572 14.73 39.24 -5.35
C PRO A 572 13.61 39.82 -6.25
N LEU A 573 13.75 39.71 -7.58
CA LEU A 573 12.69 40.09 -8.53
C LEU A 573 11.38 39.32 -8.29
N VAL A 574 11.47 38.00 -8.06
CA VAL A 574 10.31 37.14 -7.83
C VAL A 574 9.64 37.46 -6.49
N GLU A 575 10.43 37.83 -5.48
CA GLU A 575 9.88 38.29 -4.20
C GLU A 575 9.11 39.62 -4.34
N LEU A 576 9.63 40.56 -5.15
CA LEU A 576 8.93 41.81 -5.48
C LEU A 576 7.63 41.55 -6.26
N LEU A 577 7.66 40.65 -7.25
CA LEU A 577 6.49 40.23 -8.03
C LEU A 577 5.40 39.63 -7.11
N ILE A 578 5.77 38.69 -6.23
CA ILE A 578 4.83 38.08 -5.29
C ILE A 578 4.23 39.13 -4.35
N ARG A 579 5.07 40.04 -3.81
CA ARG A 579 4.65 41.09 -2.89
C ARG A 579 3.65 42.03 -3.56
N ASP A 580 3.93 42.41 -4.78
CA ASP A 580 3.07 43.27 -5.58
C ASP A 580 1.69 42.63 -5.85
N HIS A 581 1.63 41.38 -6.32
CA HIS A 581 0.36 40.65 -6.47
C HIS A 581 -0.39 40.47 -5.15
N HIS A 582 0.32 40.25 -4.04
CA HIS A 582 -0.28 40.13 -2.71
C HIS A 582 -0.92 41.45 -2.25
N VAL A 583 -0.26 42.60 -2.48
CA VAL A 583 -0.78 43.93 -2.14
C VAL A 583 -1.95 44.33 -3.05
N ARG A 584 -1.87 44.09 -4.37
CA ARG A 584 -2.97 44.37 -5.32
C ARG A 584 -4.25 43.60 -4.99
N LEU A 585 -4.11 42.41 -4.42
CA LEU A 585 -5.24 41.57 -3.97
C LEU A 585 -5.64 41.86 -2.52
N LEU A 586 -5.31 43.04 -1.99
CA LEU A 586 -5.69 43.49 -0.65
C LEU A 586 -5.26 42.50 0.45
N HIS A 587 -3.99 42.07 0.42
CA HIS A 587 -3.40 41.15 1.38
C HIS A 587 -4.05 39.76 1.43
N ALA A 588 -4.53 39.28 0.28
CA ALA A 588 -5.11 37.95 0.12
C ALA A 588 -4.20 36.82 0.66
N GLY A 589 -4.83 35.74 1.14
CA GLY A 589 -4.13 34.61 1.74
C GLY A 589 -3.31 33.79 0.73
N VAL A 590 -2.43 32.92 1.23
CA VAL A 590 -1.47 32.12 0.42
C VAL A 590 -2.10 31.45 -0.80
N ASN A 591 -3.29 30.85 -0.66
CA ASN A 591 -3.94 30.15 -1.77
C ASN A 591 -4.46 31.12 -2.85
N GLN A 592 -5.05 32.25 -2.45
CA GLN A 592 -5.61 33.24 -3.36
C GLN A 592 -4.49 33.95 -4.15
N THR A 593 -3.43 34.38 -3.46
CA THR A 593 -2.25 34.96 -4.12
C THR A 593 -1.59 33.96 -5.08
N MET A 594 -1.52 32.67 -4.70
CA MET A 594 -0.96 31.63 -5.58
C MET A 594 -1.82 31.42 -6.84
N VAL A 595 -3.15 31.47 -6.73
CA VAL A 595 -4.05 31.35 -7.89
C VAL A 595 -3.88 32.53 -8.84
N ALA A 596 -3.82 33.75 -8.31
CA ALA A 596 -3.63 34.94 -9.13
C ALA A 596 -2.25 34.99 -9.81
N ILE A 597 -1.19 34.50 -9.17
CA ILE A 597 0.13 34.40 -9.80
C ILE A 597 0.11 33.35 -10.93
N ARG A 598 -0.62 32.23 -10.74
CA ARG A 598 -0.69 31.12 -11.71
C ARG A 598 -1.37 31.46 -13.03
N SER A 599 -2.10 32.57 -13.11
CA SER A 599 -2.68 33.02 -14.39
C SER A 599 -1.62 33.45 -15.40
N LYS A 600 -0.41 33.81 -14.96
CA LYS A 600 0.68 34.28 -15.83
C LYS A 600 2.05 33.67 -15.51
N PHE A 601 2.30 33.28 -14.27
CA PHE A 601 3.60 32.82 -13.79
C PHE A 601 3.52 31.50 -13.02
N TRP A 602 4.51 30.63 -13.24
CA TRP A 602 4.68 29.41 -12.49
C TRP A 602 5.99 29.42 -11.71
N ILE A 603 5.89 29.76 -10.43
CA ILE A 603 7.02 29.84 -9.50
C ILE A 603 7.34 28.45 -8.95
N LEU A 604 8.60 28.00 -9.09
CA LEU A 604 9.08 26.75 -8.50
C LEU A 604 8.92 26.79 -6.98
N LYS A 605 8.35 25.73 -6.38
CA LYS A 605 7.98 25.72 -4.95
C LYS A 605 7.13 26.94 -4.55
N GLY A 606 6.29 27.45 -5.46
CA GLY A 606 5.58 28.72 -5.33
C GLY A 606 4.80 28.89 -4.01
N ARG A 607 4.17 27.83 -3.48
CA ARG A 607 3.47 27.91 -2.19
C ARG A 607 4.39 28.33 -1.04
N ASN A 608 5.64 27.86 -1.02
CA ASN A 608 6.61 28.23 0.01
C ASN A 608 7.16 29.63 -0.20
N ALA A 609 7.40 30.03 -1.46
CA ALA A 609 7.83 31.39 -1.81
C ALA A 609 6.75 32.43 -1.44
N VAL A 610 5.49 32.19 -1.83
CA VAL A 610 4.34 33.02 -1.46
C VAL A 610 4.18 33.08 0.06
N LYS A 611 4.28 31.94 0.75
CA LYS A 611 4.21 31.91 2.22
C LYS A 611 5.35 32.70 2.88
N LYS A 612 6.56 32.69 2.32
CA LYS A 612 7.71 33.47 2.81
C LYS A 612 7.43 34.98 2.69
N VAL A 613 6.95 35.43 1.53
CA VAL A 613 6.67 36.84 1.26
C VAL A 613 5.49 37.36 2.07
N ILE A 614 4.40 36.60 2.18
CA ILE A 614 3.26 36.98 3.03
C ILE A 614 3.66 37.02 4.50
N ARG A 615 4.47 36.05 4.96
CA ARG A 615 5.03 36.07 6.32
C ARG A 615 5.98 37.24 6.58
N SER A 616 6.59 37.86 5.58
CA SER A 616 7.43 39.04 5.76
C SER A 616 6.68 40.35 5.50
N CYS A 617 5.42 40.29 5.07
CA CYS A 617 4.57 41.46 4.90
C CYS A 617 4.24 42.06 6.28
N PRO A 618 4.56 43.34 6.54
CA PRO A 618 4.28 43.97 7.83
C PRO A 618 2.79 43.97 8.19
N ILE A 619 1.92 44.19 7.20
CA ILE A 619 0.47 44.24 7.39
C ILE A 619 -0.06 42.85 7.76
N CYS A 620 0.31 41.79 7.01
CA CYS A 620 -0.08 40.43 7.36
C CYS A 620 0.56 39.93 8.65
N ARG A 621 1.81 40.31 8.95
CA ARG A 621 2.42 40.01 10.26
C ARG A 621 1.64 40.65 11.39
N ARG A 622 1.18 41.89 11.22
CA ARG A 622 0.36 42.60 12.22
C ARG A 622 -1.01 41.93 12.42
N VAL A 623 -1.63 41.47 11.32
CA VAL A 623 -2.93 40.75 11.35
C VAL A 623 -2.77 39.35 11.98
N ASP A 624 -1.72 38.62 11.60
CA ASP A 624 -1.43 37.25 12.04
C ASP A 624 -0.67 37.21 13.37
N ALA A 625 -0.27 38.37 13.92
CA ALA A 625 0.45 38.47 15.18
C ALA A 625 -0.38 37.80 16.28
N GLN A 626 0.22 36.80 16.91
CA GLN A 626 -0.37 36.13 18.08
C GLN A 626 0.35 36.64 19.32
N PRO A 627 -0.37 36.82 20.45
CA PRO A 627 0.27 37.13 21.73
C PRO A 627 1.35 36.09 22.05
N TYR A 628 2.48 36.53 22.60
CA TYR A 628 3.50 35.64 23.15
C TYR A 628 2.85 34.70 24.17
N ARG A 629 3.05 33.39 24.02
CA ARG A 629 2.41 32.36 24.87
C ARG A 629 3.42 31.87 25.91
N LEU A 630 3.26 32.31 27.16
CA LEU A 630 3.98 31.74 28.30
C LEU A 630 3.67 30.25 28.47
N ARG A 631 4.66 29.52 28.99
CA ARG A 631 4.54 28.11 29.40
C ARG A 631 3.43 28.00 30.45
N MET A 632 2.44 27.14 30.25
CA MET A 632 1.37 26.96 31.25
C MET A 632 1.96 26.41 32.55
N GLY A 633 1.57 26.99 33.68
CA GLY A 633 1.92 26.49 35.01
C GLY A 633 1.31 25.10 35.29
N ASN A 634 1.83 24.44 36.33
CA ASN A 634 1.34 23.14 36.80
C ASN A 634 -0.15 23.21 37.18
N LEU A 635 -0.84 22.06 37.07
CA LEU A 635 -2.24 21.96 37.48
C LEU A 635 -2.36 22.18 39.00
N PRO A 636 -3.38 22.92 39.48
CA PRO A 636 -3.59 23.09 40.91
C PRO A 636 -3.75 21.74 41.61
N VAL A 637 -3.23 21.62 42.83
CA VAL A 637 -3.35 20.41 43.67
C VAL A 637 -4.82 19.98 43.80
N ASP A 638 -5.71 20.95 43.96
CA ASP A 638 -7.18 20.79 44.02
C ASP A 638 -7.78 20.03 42.80
N ARG A 639 -7.04 19.90 41.68
CA ARG A 639 -7.47 19.21 40.45
C ARG A 639 -7.03 17.74 40.40
N VAL A 640 -6.04 17.35 41.20
CA VAL A 640 -5.44 16.01 41.22
C VAL A 640 -5.74 15.25 42.51
N THR A 641 -6.42 15.88 43.46
CA THR A 641 -6.91 15.25 44.70
C THR A 641 -8.39 14.85 44.58
N GLU A 642 -8.72 13.67 45.09
CA GLU A 642 -10.08 13.13 45.10
C GLU A 642 -10.99 13.95 46.02
N SER A 643 -12.18 14.34 45.54
CA SER A 643 -13.19 15.05 46.35
C SER A 643 -14.60 14.88 45.77
N PRO A 644 -15.66 15.00 46.60
CA PRO A 644 -17.04 14.90 46.12
C PRO A 644 -17.38 15.93 45.03
N PRO A 645 -18.27 15.61 44.07
CA PRO A 645 -18.72 16.55 43.04
C PRO A 645 -19.18 17.89 43.65
N PHE A 646 -18.78 19.00 43.04
CA PHE A 646 -19.07 20.37 43.52
C PHE A 646 -18.38 20.84 44.83
N SER A 647 -17.49 20.03 45.42
CA SER A 647 -16.68 20.49 46.57
C SER A 647 -15.72 21.64 46.22
N HIS A 648 -15.17 21.65 45.00
CA HIS A 648 -14.27 22.70 44.48
C HIS A 648 -14.84 23.32 43.20
N THR A 649 -15.75 24.29 43.31
CA THR A 649 -16.40 24.97 42.17
C THR A 649 -15.57 26.12 41.60
N GLY A 650 -14.70 25.88 40.62
CA GLY A 650 -14.52 26.93 39.61
C GLY A 650 -15.77 27.06 38.76
N VAL A 651 -15.75 27.94 37.76
CA VAL A 651 -16.52 27.66 36.55
C VAL A 651 -16.03 26.34 35.85
N VAL A 652 -15.23 25.46 36.50
CA VAL A 652 -15.54 24.03 36.86
C VAL A 652 -14.37 23.33 37.63
N LEU A 653 -14.36 22.00 37.84
CA LEU A 653 -14.60 21.10 39.00
C LEU A 653 -13.62 19.90 38.83
N PRO A 654 -13.39 19.06 39.86
CA PRO A 654 -12.59 17.83 39.76
C PRO A 654 -13.20 16.75 38.83
N VAL A 655 -14.51 16.45 38.98
CA VAL A 655 -15.22 15.40 38.21
C VAL A 655 -15.74 15.88 36.84
N ARG A 656 -15.39 17.11 36.45
CA ARG A 656 -15.83 17.79 35.21
C ARG A 656 -17.36 17.94 35.02
N SER A 657 -18.19 17.72 36.04
CA SER A 657 -19.66 17.94 35.99
C SER A 657 -20.03 19.40 35.66
N ARG A 658 -21.25 19.67 35.18
CA ARG A 658 -21.71 21.00 34.77
C ARG A 658 -23.07 21.33 35.38
N HIS A 659 -23.25 22.59 35.76
CA HIS A 659 -24.53 23.19 36.15
C HIS A 659 -24.74 24.46 35.33
N LEU A 660 -25.93 24.63 34.75
CA LEU A 660 -26.32 25.80 33.97
C LEU A 660 -27.51 26.48 34.66
N GLU A 661 -27.33 27.73 35.05
CA GLU A 661 -28.38 28.54 35.68
C GLU A 661 -28.73 29.72 34.78
N LEU A 662 -30.02 29.87 34.44
CA LEU A 662 -30.51 31.05 33.74
C LEU A 662 -30.80 32.16 34.76
N LEU A 663 -30.24 33.34 34.53
CA LEU A 663 -30.51 34.55 35.32
C LEU A 663 -31.35 35.51 34.49
N ARG A 664 -32.29 36.20 35.13
CA ARG A 664 -33.11 37.24 34.49
C ARG A 664 -32.29 38.47 34.14
N GLU A 665 -31.37 38.86 35.03
CA GLU A 665 -30.53 40.04 34.89
C GLU A 665 -29.07 39.75 35.27
N GLN A 666 -28.15 40.56 34.77
CA GLN A 666 -26.73 40.47 35.09
C GLN A 666 -26.36 41.29 36.35
N THR A 667 -27.24 41.28 37.35
CA THR A 667 -27.05 42.00 38.62
C THR A 667 -26.47 41.08 39.70
N THR A 668 -25.82 41.65 40.71
CA THR A 668 -25.29 40.90 41.85
C THR A 668 -26.39 40.15 42.59
N ASP A 669 -27.57 40.75 42.75
CA ASP A 669 -28.73 40.13 43.39
C ASP A 669 -29.24 38.91 42.60
N SER A 670 -29.47 39.06 41.28
CA SER A 670 -29.85 37.93 40.41
C SER A 670 -28.85 36.78 40.48
N PHE A 671 -27.55 37.10 40.52
CA PHE A 671 -26.50 36.10 40.70
C PHE A 671 -26.56 35.41 42.07
N LEU A 672 -26.73 36.16 43.16
CA LEU A 672 -26.85 35.61 44.51
C LEU A 672 -28.05 34.67 44.63
N GLN A 673 -29.20 35.03 44.03
CA GLN A 673 -30.36 34.14 43.95
C GLN A 673 -30.05 32.86 43.16
N GLY A 674 -29.33 32.98 42.04
CA GLY A 674 -28.87 31.83 41.26
C GLY A 674 -27.89 30.93 42.03
N LEU A 675 -26.96 31.52 42.77
CA LEU A 675 -26.02 30.81 43.62
C LEU A 675 -26.74 30.06 44.76
N ARG A 676 -27.76 30.66 45.38
CA ARG A 676 -28.62 29.98 46.36
C ARG A 676 -29.31 28.77 45.73
N ARG A 677 -29.92 28.93 44.56
CA ARG A 677 -30.56 27.82 43.83
C ARG A 677 -29.56 26.71 43.48
N PHE A 678 -28.33 27.05 43.12
CA PHE A 678 -27.25 26.08 42.91
C PHE A 678 -26.92 25.31 44.20
N ILE A 679 -26.67 26.01 45.31
CA ILE A 679 -26.32 25.41 46.60
C ILE A 679 -27.43 24.46 47.07
N SER A 680 -28.70 24.86 46.95
CA SER A 680 -29.85 24.02 47.34
C SER A 680 -29.98 22.75 46.49
N ARG A 681 -29.50 22.74 45.24
CA ARG A 681 -29.60 21.59 44.33
C ARG A 681 -28.37 20.69 44.35
N ARG A 682 -27.18 21.25 44.55
CA ARG A 682 -25.88 20.56 44.35
C ARG A 682 -25.03 20.47 45.61
N GLY A 683 -25.48 21.06 46.70
CA GLY A 683 -24.71 21.21 47.93
C GLY A 683 -23.82 22.45 47.90
N ARG A 684 -23.32 22.81 49.09
CA ARG A 684 -22.48 23.99 49.30
C ARG A 684 -21.05 23.74 48.81
N PRO A 685 -20.48 24.62 47.96
CA PRO A 685 -19.08 24.48 47.54
C PRO A 685 -18.10 24.94 48.62
N ARG A 686 -16.94 24.29 48.74
CA ARG A 686 -15.84 24.73 49.62
C ARG A 686 -14.96 25.80 48.98
N VAL A 687 -14.81 25.78 47.66
CA VAL A 687 -14.00 26.77 46.92
C VAL A 687 -14.77 27.28 45.70
N ILE A 688 -14.91 28.60 45.54
CA ILE A 688 -15.41 29.22 44.31
C ILE A 688 -14.25 29.82 43.53
N GLN A 689 -14.09 29.51 42.24
CA GLN A 689 -13.09 30.18 41.38
C GLN A 689 -13.75 30.91 40.21
N SER A 690 -13.55 32.22 40.10
CA SER A 690 -14.15 33.08 39.07
C SER A 690 -13.17 34.06 38.44
N ASP A 691 -13.62 34.72 37.37
CA ASP A 691 -12.97 35.92 36.87
C ASP A 691 -13.24 37.13 37.78
N ASN A 692 -12.55 38.24 37.53
CA ASN A 692 -12.63 39.47 38.33
C ASN A 692 -13.86 40.33 38.01
N PHE A 693 -14.96 39.76 37.50
CA PHE A 693 -16.16 40.53 37.17
C PHE A 693 -16.73 41.24 38.41
N ARG A 694 -17.19 42.48 38.25
CA ARG A 694 -17.59 43.35 39.37
C ARG A 694 -18.67 42.71 40.25
N SER A 695 -19.66 42.05 39.64
CA SER A 695 -20.73 41.38 40.39
C SER A 695 -20.22 40.21 41.23
N PHE A 696 -19.17 39.50 40.82
CA PHE A 696 -18.58 38.41 41.61
C PHE A 696 -17.72 38.93 42.76
N LYS A 697 -16.98 40.01 42.55
CA LYS A 697 -16.26 40.69 43.65
C LYS A 697 -17.21 41.22 44.71
N LEU A 698 -18.30 41.87 44.28
CA LEU A 698 -19.34 42.35 45.19
C LEU A 698 -20.06 41.20 45.89
N ALA A 699 -20.34 40.09 45.20
CA ALA A 699 -20.92 38.90 45.80
C ALA A 699 -19.99 38.27 46.84
N ASP A 700 -18.68 38.16 46.57
CA ASP A 700 -17.69 37.70 47.55
C ASP A 700 -17.67 38.63 48.77
N THR A 701 -17.56 39.95 48.58
CA THR A 701 -17.63 40.92 49.70
C THR A 701 -18.92 40.79 50.51
N PHE A 702 -20.07 40.63 49.86
CA PHE A 702 -21.36 40.44 50.52
C PHE A 702 -21.43 39.12 51.31
N ILE A 703 -20.91 38.03 50.74
CA ILE A 703 -20.83 36.73 51.41
C ILE A 703 -19.90 36.83 52.63
N GLN A 704 -18.73 37.45 52.49
CA GLN A 704 -17.80 37.70 53.59
C GLN A 704 -18.46 38.57 54.69
N TYR A 705 -19.28 39.56 54.31
CA TYR A 705 -20.03 40.41 55.24
C TYR A 705 -21.10 39.63 56.01
N LEU A 706 -21.90 38.79 55.35
CA LEU A 706 -22.91 37.93 56.00
C LEU A 706 -22.30 36.98 57.05
N PHE A 707 -21.03 36.63 56.90
CA PHE A 707 -20.30 35.76 57.85
C PHE A 707 -19.49 36.55 58.90
N ARG A 708 -19.55 37.89 58.90
CA ARG A 708 -18.89 38.75 59.89
C ARG A 708 -19.75 39.06 61.12
N ASP A 709 -21.06 38.81 61.09
CA ASP A 709 -21.94 39.15 62.22
C ASP A 709 -21.76 38.21 63.42
N ASN A 710 -21.76 38.83 64.60
CA ASN A 710 -20.95 38.45 65.75
C ASN A 710 -21.68 37.56 66.78
N ASN A 711 -22.66 36.76 66.36
CA ASN A 711 -23.54 36.08 67.33
C ASN A 711 -23.87 34.64 66.95
N TRP A 712 -22.85 33.76 66.88
CA TRP A 712 -23.00 32.32 67.15
C TRP A 712 -21.65 31.55 67.18
N GLU A 713 -20.80 31.70 68.21
CA GLU A 713 -19.44 31.12 68.25
C GLU A 713 -19.36 29.59 67.98
N LYS A 714 -20.36 28.80 68.40
CA LYS A 714 -20.40 27.34 68.14
C LYS A 714 -20.74 26.97 66.68
N LEU A 715 -21.48 27.82 65.98
CA LEU A 715 -21.88 27.67 64.58
C LEU A 715 -20.82 28.31 63.71
N GLN A 716 -20.16 29.39 64.17
CA GLN A 716 -19.02 30.04 63.56
C GLN A 716 -17.82 29.09 63.43
N ARG A 717 -17.62 28.15 64.37
CA ARG A 717 -16.57 27.11 64.24
C ARG A 717 -16.91 26.05 63.18
N LYS A 718 -18.17 25.56 63.14
CA LYS A 718 -18.66 24.65 62.07
C LYS A 718 -18.75 25.35 60.70
N LEU A 719 -19.16 26.62 60.68
CA LEU A 719 -19.26 27.47 59.48
C LEU A 719 -17.90 27.94 58.98
N ASN A 720 -16.89 28.05 59.86
CA ASN A 720 -15.49 28.31 59.50
C ASN A 720 -14.88 27.14 58.72
N GLU A 721 -15.15 25.91 59.14
CA GLU A 721 -14.78 24.69 58.38
C GLU A 721 -15.56 24.59 57.06
N GLU A 722 -16.78 25.10 57.01
CA GLU A 722 -17.60 25.13 55.79
C GLU A 722 -17.38 26.36 54.88
N ARG A 723 -16.49 27.31 55.23
CA ARG A 723 -16.32 28.58 54.48
C ARG A 723 -16.15 28.36 52.98
N ILE A 724 -16.91 29.13 52.20
CA ILE A 724 -16.72 29.19 50.74
C ILE A 724 -15.48 30.06 50.49
N ARG A 725 -14.35 29.47 50.10
CA ARG A 725 -13.14 30.20 49.75
C ARG A 725 -13.24 30.69 48.31
N TRP A 726 -13.40 32.00 48.09
CA TRP A 726 -13.40 32.57 46.74
C TRP A 726 -11.97 32.83 46.25
N LYS A 727 -11.62 32.29 45.08
CA LYS A 727 -10.33 32.47 44.40
C LYS A 727 -10.57 33.20 43.08
N PHE A 728 -10.08 34.43 42.96
CA PHE A 728 -10.12 35.15 41.69
C PHE A 728 -8.89 34.78 40.83
N ILE A 729 -9.07 34.67 39.52
CA ILE A 729 -7.91 34.58 38.60
C ILE A 729 -7.07 35.85 38.68
N THR A 730 -5.78 35.76 38.38
CA THR A 730 -4.91 36.94 38.31
C THR A 730 -5.48 37.97 37.32
N PRO A 731 -5.64 39.25 37.72
CA PRO A 731 -6.10 40.29 36.81
C PRO A 731 -5.28 40.31 35.52
N ARG A 732 -5.94 40.48 34.37
CA ARG A 732 -5.32 40.45 33.02
C ARG A 732 -4.68 39.12 32.60
N ALA A 733 -4.91 38.02 33.33
CA ALA A 733 -4.50 36.66 32.97
C ALA A 733 -5.68 35.73 32.64
N PRO A 734 -6.49 36.01 31.60
CA PRO A 734 -7.69 35.21 31.27
C PRO A 734 -7.34 33.76 30.89
N TRP A 735 -6.11 33.48 30.45
CA TRP A 735 -5.64 32.12 30.15
C TRP A 735 -5.64 31.19 31.37
N CYS A 736 -5.54 31.73 32.59
CA CYS A 736 -5.69 30.96 33.84
C CYS A 736 -7.10 30.33 33.95
N GLY A 737 -8.10 30.88 33.25
CA GLY A 737 -9.45 30.34 33.13
C GLY A 737 -9.73 29.50 31.89
N GLY A 738 -8.71 29.27 31.05
CA GLY A 738 -8.88 28.66 29.73
C GLY A 738 -9.47 27.24 29.74
N TYR A 739 -9.44 26.54 30.87
CA TYR A 739 -10.00 25.20 30.99
C TYR A 739 -11.53 25.17 31.14
N TRP A 740 -12.16 26.18 31.75
CA TRP A 740 -13.62 26.31 31.72
C TRP A 740 -14.12 27.01 30.46
N GLU A 741 -13.36 27.99 29.95
CA GLU A 741 -13.74 28.72 28.73
C GLU A 741 -13.91 27.82 27.51
N ARG A 742 -13.10 26.75 27.37
CA ARG A 742 -13.24 25.81 26.24
C ARG A 742 -14.58 25.06 26.28
N LEU A 743 -15.05 24.66 27.46
CA LEU A 743 -16.34 23.98 27.60
C LEU A 743 -17.52 24.95 27.56
N ILE A 744 -17.40 26.15 28.15
CA ILE A 744 -18.40 27.23 27.98
C ILE A 744 -18.51 27.64 26.52
N ARG A 745 -17.40 27.68 25.77
CA ARG A 745 -17.40 27.94 24.32
C ARG A 745 -18.17 26.85 23.57
N SER A 746 -18.04 25.59 23.96
CA SER A 746 -18.85 24.50 23.41
C SER A 746 -20.34 24.71 23.67
N ILE A 747 -20.72 25.16 24.87
CA ILE A 747 -22.11 25.44 25.26
C ILE A 747 -22.66 26.67 24.51
N LYS A 748 -21.90 27.77 24.47
CA LYS A 748 -22.27 28.99 23.74
C LYS A 748 -22.41 28.72 22.24
N ASN A 749 -21.52 27.92 21.65
CA ASN A 749 -21.63 27.52 20.26
C ASN A 749 -22.83 26.59 20.01
N ALA A 750 -23.10 25.66 20.92
CA ALA A 750 -24.29 24.82 20.90
C ALA A 750 -25.56 25.68 20.91
N LEU A 751 -25.72 26.58 21.88
CA LEU A 751 -26.86 27.49 22.04
C LEU A 751 -27.04 28.40 20.82
N ARG A 752 -25.97 29.07 20.35
CA ARG A 752 -26.02 29.94 19.15
C ARG A 752 -26.49 29.19 17.90
N LYS A 753 -26.12 27.92 17.77
CA LYS A 753 -26.45 27.10 16.60
C LYS A 753 -27.83 26.42 16.68
N THR A 754 -28.34 26.15 17.89
CA THR A 754 -29.67 25.54 18.09
C THR A 754 -30.78 26.57 18.12
N ILE A 755 -30.59 27.69 18.82
CA ILE A 755 -31.67 28.68 18.99
C ILE A 755 -31.83 29.57 17.75
N ARG A 756 -30.76 29.85 16.99
CA ARG A 756 -30.76 30.57 15.68
C ARG A 756 -31.95 31.51 15.44
N GLY A 757 -32.06 32.55 16.28
CA GLY A 757 -33.06 33.61 16.12
C GLY A 757 -34.48 33.29 16.60
N ALA A 758 -34.74 32.09 17.14
CA ALA A 758 -36.03 31.75 17.74
C ALA A 758 -36.24 32.50 19.06
N LEU A 759 -37.38 33.18 19.20
CA LEU A 759 -37.82 33.84 20.42
C LEU A 759 -38.41 32.78 21.37
N LEU A 760 -37.61 32.33 22.34
CA LEU A 760 -38.04 31.41 23.38
C LEU A 760 -38.53 32.18 24.61
N LYS A 761 -39.63 31.75 25.22
CA LYS A 761 -40.05 32.28 26.53
C LYS A 761 -39.05 31.84 27.61
N TYR A 762 -39.02 32.53 28.75
CA TYR A 762 -38.08 32.27 29.86
C TYR A 762 -38.07 30.79 30.27
N ASP A 763 -39.24 30.19 30.49
CA ASP A 763 -39.35 28.79 30.92
C ASP A 763 -38.92 27.79 29.83
N GLU A 764 -39.04 28.17 28.57
CA GLU A 764 -38.62 27.35 27.44
C GLU A 764 -37.10 27.34 27.30
N LEU A 765 -36.47 28.51 27.42
CA LEU A 765 -35.02 28.62 27.43
C LEU A 765 -34.44 27.90 28.65
N HIS A 766 -35.08 28.03 29.81
CA HIS A 766 -34.69 27.32 31.03
C HIS A 766 -34.76 25.80 30.83
N THR A 767 -35.85 25.29 30.25
CA THR A 767 -35.99 23.85 29.93
C THR A 767 -34.93 23.35 28.96
N VAL A 768 -34.64 24.12 27.89
CA VAL A 768 -33.58 23.79 26.92
C VAL A 768 -32.20 23.75 27.60
N LEU A 769 -31.93 24.66 28.53
CA LEU A 769 -30.68 24.65 29.29
C LEU A 769 -30.56 23.44 30.22
N CYS A 770 -31.65 23.03 30.88
CA CYS A 770 -31.69 21.80 31.68
C CYS A 770 -31.44 20.54 30.83
N GLU A 771 -32.01 20.45 29.63
CA GLU A 771 -31.74 19.35 28.70
C GLU A 771 -30.27 19.34 28.24
N ILE A 772 -29.71 20.51 27.91
CA ILE A 772 -28.29 20.63 27.51
C ILE A 772 -27.38 20.22 28.67
N GLU A 773 -27.69 20.63 29.90
CA GLU A 773 -26.95 20.23 31.09
C GLU A 773 -26.95 18.71 31.28
N ALA A 774 -28.13 18.08 31.22
CA ALA A 774 -28.28 16.63 31.34
C ALA A 774 -27.43 15.89 30.30
N ARG A 775 -27.47 16.32 29.03
CA ARG A 775 -26.72 15.66 27.94
C ARG A 775 -25.21 15.89 28.00
N ILE A 776 -24.76 17.03 28.49
CA ILE A 776 -23.32 17.26 28.69
C ILE A 776 -22.80 16.38 29.83
N ASN A 777 -23.61 16.16 30.87
CA ASN A 777 -23.23 15.30 31.98
C ASN A 777 -23.35 13.80 31.68
N ASP A 778 -24.03 13.39 30.60
CA ASP A 778 -24.14 12.00 30.13
C ASP A 778 -22.97 11.55 29.21
N ARG A 779 -21.90 12.36 29.13
CA ARG A 779 -20.75 12.07 28.27
C ARG A 779 -19.80 11.04 28.90
N PRO A 780 -19.16 10.13 28.14
CA PRO A 780 -18.15 9.23 28.67
C PRO A 780 -16.95 9.99 29.24
N LEU A 781 -16.48 9.60 30.43
CA LEU A 781 -15.23 10.10 31.01
C LEU A 781 -13.99 9.33 30.49
N VAL A 782 -14.19 8.12 29.99
CA VAL A 782 -13.15 7.19 29.54
C VAL A 782 -13.36 6.82 28.06
N PHE A 783 -12.29 6.43 27.38
CA PHE A 783 -12.34 5.95 25.99
C PHE A 783 -13.00 4.56 25.94
N MET A 784 -13.99 4.38 25.07
CA MET A 784 -14.63 3.07 24.86
C MET A 784 -13.90 2.32 23.75
N GLY A 785 -13.48 1.08 24.02
CA GLY A 785 -12.94 0.16 23.00
C GLY A 785 -14.06 -0.45 22.14
N ASP A 786 -13.67 -1.12 21.05
CA ASP A 786 -14.57 -1.67 20.03
C ASP A 786 -15.25 -3.01 20.42
N ASP A 787 -15.23 -3.40 21.70
CA ASP A 787 -15.87 -4.64 22.16
C ASP A 787 -17.38 -4.46 22.37
N ILE A 788 -18.15 -5.35 21.73
CA ILE A 788 -19.62 -5.36 21.76
C ILE A 788 -20.17 -5.86 23.11
N ALA A 789 -19.32 -6.42 23.98
CA ALA A 789 -19.66 -6.87 25.34
C ALA A 789 -19.15 -5.94 26.47
N GLY A 790 -18.60 -4.76 26.14
CA GLY A 790 -17.96 -3.87 27.12
C GLY A 790 -18.94 -3.07 27.99
N GLU A 791 -18.68 -3.06 29.30
CA GLU A 791 -19.39 -2.28 30.33
C GLU A 791 -19.63 -0.81 29.92
N ALA A 792 -20.83 -0.29 30.21
CA ALA A 792 -21.21 1.08 29.88
C ALA A 792 -20.24 2.10 30.53
N ALA A 793 -19.69 3.01 29.73
CA ALA A 793 -18.68 3.94 30.22
C ALA A 793 -19.21 4.87 31.33
N LEU A 794 -18.40 5.07 32.37
CA LEU A 794 -18.68 6.02 33.44
C LEU A 794 -18.90 7.44 32.90
N THR A 795 -20.03 8.05 33.28
CA THR A 795 -20.38 9.43 32.91
C THR A 795 -20.42 10.34 34.15
N PRO A 796 -20.25 11.67 34.02
CA PRO A 796 -20.51 12.60 35.11
C PRO A 796 -21.90 12.42 35.75
N ALA A 797 -22.92 12.00 34.99
CA ALA A 797 -24.26 11.76 35.49
C ALA A 797 -24.31 10.64 36.56
N HIS A 798 -23.46 9.61 36.43
CA HIS A 798 -23.33 8.56 37.46
C HIS A 798 -22.93 9.15 38.82
N PHE A 799 -22.05 10.16 38.84
CA PHE A 799 -21.62 10.82 40.07
C PHE A 799 -22.62 11.86 40.58
N LEU A 800 -23.49 12.40 39.71
CA LEU A 800 -24.46 13.44 40.08
C LEU A 800 -25.79 12.87 40.57
N ILE A 801 -26.21 11.73 40.01
CA ILE A 801 -27.57 11.18 40.17
C ILE A 801 -27.50 9.72 40.68
N GLY A 802 -26.33 9.09 40.67
CA GLY A 802 -26.13 7.71 41.13
C GLY A 802 -26.55 6.63 40.12
N ARG A 803 -27.04 7.03 38.95
CA ARG A 803 -27.50 6.14 37.86
C ARG A 803 -27.38 6.82 36.50
N GLU A 804 -27.49 6.05 35.43
CA GLU A 804 -27.69 6.58 34.09
C GLU A 804 -28.97 7.44 34.03
N LEU A 805 -28.91 8.55 33.29
CA LEU A 805 -30.09 9.38 33.06
C LEU A 805 -31.04 8.64 32.10
N PRO A 806 -32.25 8.24 32.52
CA PRO A 806 -33.16 7.52 31.65
C PRO A 806 -33.49 8.39 30.43
N ARG A 807 -33.30 7.82 29.23
CA ARG A 807 -33.79 8.44 28.00
C ARG A 807 -35.31 8.51 28.12
N LEU A 808 -35.88 9.72 28.11
CA LEU A 808 -37.31 9.87 27.84
C LEU A 808 -37.62 9.04 26.58
N PRO A 809 -38.65 8.17 26.59
CA PRO A 809 -39.00 7.36 25.44
C PRO A 809 -39.11 8.26 24.22
N CYS A 810 -38.22 8.05 23.24
CA CYS A 810 -38.40 8.65 21.94
C CYS A 810 -39.58 7.91 21.34
N VAL A 811 -40.79 8.49 21.44
CA VAL A 811 -41.98 7.91 20.83
C VAL A 811 -41.63 7.53 19.39
N SER A 812 -41.65 6.23 19.11
CA SER A 812 -41.42 5.66 17.79
C SER A 812 -42.35 6.38 16.81
N ILE A 813 -41.78 6.88 15.73
CA ILE A 813 -42.38 7.84 14.79
C ILE A 813 -43.63 7.30 14.05
N GLU A 814 -44.10 6.08 14.35
CA GLU A 814 -45.08 5.36 13.55
C GLU A 814 -46.45 5.09 14.22
N VAL A 815 -46.69 5.44 15.50
CA VAL A 815 -47.93 4.96 16.20
C VAL A 815 -49.03 6.02 16.43
N TYR A 816 -48.86 7.28 16.04
CA TYR A 816 -49.98 8.24 16.06
C TYR A 816 -50.08 9.06 14.77
N ARG A 817 -50.51 8.41 13.68
CA ARG A 817 -51.49 9.03 12.78
C ARG A 817 -52.86 8.62 13.29
N ARG A 818 -53.47 9.46 14.11
CA ARG A 818 -54.93 9.50 14.29
C ARG A 818 -55.31 10.96 14.25
N ASP A 819 -56.15 11.31 13.30
CA ASP A 819 -56.57 12.68 12.97
C ASP A 819 -57.54 13.28 14.01
N ASP A 820 -57.72 12.66 15.18
CA ASP A 820 -58.58 13.16 16.27
C ASP A 820 -57.78 13.45 17.55
N THR A 821 -56.87 14.42 17.49
CA THR A 821 -56.31 15.03 18.72
C THR A 821 -56.65 16.52 18.75
N PRO A 822 -57.18 17.05 19.87
CA PRO A 822 -57.57 18.45 19.99
C PRO A 822 -56.45 19.40 19.54
N SER A 823 -56.80 20.51 18.88
CA SER A 823 -55.87 21.46 18.25
C SER A 823 -54.71 21.90 19.18
N GLU A 824 -54.94 21.95 20.49
CA GLU A 824 -53.94 22.27 21.51
C GLU A 824 -52.88 21.17 21.68
N VAL A 825 -53.29 19.89 21.67
CA VAL A 825 -52.39 18.73 21.76
C VAL A 825 -51.52 18.64 20.51
N ASN A 826 -52.09 18.93 19.34
CA ASN A 826 -51.33 18.99 18.09
C ASN A 826 -50.29 20.12 18.06
N HIS A 827 -50.59 21.28 18.67
CA HIS A 827 -49.63 22.35 18.83
C HIS A 827 -48.52 21.98 19.83
N LEU A 828 -48.86 21.33 20.95
CA LEU A 828 -47.91 20.79 21.93
C LEU A 828 -47.00 19.71 21.31
N ILE A 829 -47.55 18.81 20.48
CA ILE A 829 -46.81 17.78 19.74
C ILE A 829 -45.88 18.43 18.70
N LYS A 830 -46.32 19.45 17.95
CA LYS A 830 -45.45 20.19 17.01
C LYS A 830 -44.30 20.89 17.74
N ARG A 831 -44.58 21.57 18.86
CA ARG A 831 -43.56 22.27 19.66
C ARG A 831 -42.60 21.28 20.34
N TRP A 832 -43.10 20.12 20.78
CA TRP A 832 -42.28 19.02 21.29
C TRP A 832 -41.42 18.36 20.19
N ARG A 833 -41.95 18.12 18.98
CA ARG A 833 -41.20 17.63 17.81
C ARG A 833 -40.08 18.58 17.40
N HIS A 834 -40.32 19.89 17.49
CA HIS A 834 -39.29 20.90 17.23
C HIS A 834 -38.16 20.83 18.28
N ARG A 835 -38.49 20.75 19.56
CA ARG A 835 -37.52 20.57 20.65
C ARG A 835 -36.65 19.32 20.46
N GLN A 836 -37.26 18.16 20.21
CA GLN A 836 -36.54 16.90 20.01
C GLN A 836 -35.60 16.92 18.79
N ARG A 837 -36.01 17.59 17.69
CA ARG A 837 -35.15 17.79 16.51
C ARG A 837 -33.90 18.62 16.84
N LEU A 838 -34.06 19.69 17.62
CA LEU A 838 -32.95 20.54 18.04
C LEU A 838 -31.96 19.75 18.92
N THR A 839 -32.46 18.99 19.89
CA THR A 839 -31.64 18.17 20.80
C THR A 839 -30.91 17.04 20.06
N THR A 840 -31.54 16.41 19.07
CA THR A 840 -30.93 15.32 18.27
C THR A 840 -29.85 15.83 17.30
N GLN A 841 -30.08 16.98 16.65
CA GLN A 841 -29.09 17.61 15.76
C GLN A 841 -27.84 18.10 16.52
N LEU A 842 -28.03 18.55 17.77
CA LEU A 842 -26.95 18.92 18.67
C LEU A 842 -25.99 17.74 18.89
N TRP A 843 -26.53 16.56 19.18
CA TRP A 843 -25.75 15.36 19.50
C TRP A 843 -24.91 14.86 18.31
N LYS A 844 -25.52 14.80 17.12
CA LYS A 844 -24.84 14.35 15.88
C LYS A 844 -23.61 15.22 15.56
N ARG A 845 -23.65 16.50 15.94
CA ARG A 845 -22.55 17.45 15.76
C ARG A 845 -21.55 17.44 16.91
N TRP A 846 -21.99 17.38 18.16
CA TRP A 846 -21.10 17.29 19.30
C TRP A 846 -20.20 16.05 19.23
N LYS A 847 -20.74 14.89 18.85
CA LYS A 847 -19.98 13.65 18.61
C LYS A 847 -18.91 13.82 17.52
N ARG A 848 -19.19 14.63 16.49
CA ARG A 848 -18.28 14.91 15.36
C ARG A 848 -17.20 15.95 15.66
N GLU A 849 -17.53 16.97 16.45
CA GLU A 849 -16.68 18.14 16.66
C GLU A 849 -15.82 18.03 17.93
N TYR A 850 -16.28 17.32 18.97
CA TYR A 850 -15.58 17.25 20.27
C TYR A 850 -14.91 15.90 20.55
N ILE A 851 -15.59 14.75 20.32
CA ILE A 851 -14.97 13.43 20.56
C ILE A 851 -13.72 13.23 19.69
N THR A 852 -13.74 13.74 18.46
CA THR A 852 -12.61 13.73 17.52
C THR A 852 -11.40 14.54 18.03
N THR A 853 -11.61 15.56 18.88
CA THR A 853 -10.51 16.32 19.50
C THR A 853 -9.86 15.59 20.67
N LEU A 854 -10.53 14.58 21.26
CA LEU A 854 -9.97 13.76 22.34
C LEU A 854 -8.99 12.68 21.81
N ALA A 855 -9.05 12.35 20.51
CA ALA A 855 -8.17 11.37 19.86
C ALA A 855 -6.73 11.88 19.63
N THR A 856 -6.47 13.18 19.80
CA THR A 856 -5.16 13.77 19.51
C THR A 856 -4.42 14.16 20.79
N ARG A 857 -3.37 13.39 21.14
CA ARG A 857 -2.28 13.89 21.98
C ARG A 857 -1.50 14.92 21.16
N GLY A 858 -1.60 16.20 21.53
CA GLY A 858 -0.67 17.20 21.02
C GLY A 858 0.74 16.89 21.55
N ARG A 859 1.65 16.40 20.71
CA ARG A 859 3.09 16.41 21.03
C ARG A 859 3.55 17.87 21.07
N TRP A 860 4.10 18.29 22.20
CA TRP A 860 4.62 19.64 22.43
C TRP A 860 5.99 19.78 21.77
N HIS A 861 6.08 20.46 20.62
CA HIS A 861 7.38 20.65 19.94
C HIS A 861 7.61 22.07 19.41
N LYS A 862 6.99 23.10 19.98
CA LYS A 862 7.36 24.49 19.65
C LYS A 862 7.38 25.38 20.89
N THR A 863 8.54 25.46 21.53
CA THR A 863 8.94 26.65 22.26
C THR A 863 9.13 27.76 21.23
N GLY A 864 8.32 28.83 21.32
CA GLY A 864 8.69 30.08 20.67
C GLY A 864 9.91 30.64 21.40
N GLN A 865 10.82 31.27 20.67
CA GLN A 865 11.95 31.98 21.25
C GLN A 865 11.42 33.14 22.10
N GLU A 866 11.90 33.28 23.33
CA GLU A 866 11.63 34.45 24.18
C GLU A 866 12.12 35.73 23.48
N PRO A 867 11.36 36.84 23.53
CA PRO A 867 11.82 38.12 23.00
C PRO A 867 13.15 38.50 23.66
N ARG A 868 14.15 38.87 22.85
CA ARG A 868 15.46 39.33 23.33
C ARG A 868 15.54 40.84 23.24
N VAL A 869 16.42 41.44 24.05
CA VAL A 869 16.72 42.88 23.97
C VAL A 869 17.16 43.21 22.54
N GLY A 870 16.42 44.11 21.85
CA GLY A 870 16.63 44.48 20.45
C GLY A 870 15.61 43.94 19.44
N ASP A 871 14.69 43.06 19.86
CA ASP A 871 13.60 42.57 19.00
C ASP A 871 12.44 43.58 18.91
N ILE A 872 11.93 43.82 17.68
CA ILE A 872 10.76 44.67 17.44
C ILE A 872 9.48 43.90 17.77
N VAL A 873 8.66 44.42 18.69
CA VAL A 873 7.45 43.78 19.19
C VAL A 873 6.21 44.68 19.07
N LEU A 874 5.03 44.06 19.00
CA LEU A 874 3.74 44.77 19.08
C LEU A 874 3.25 44.72 20.54
N VAL A 875 3.12 45.88 21.17
CA VAL A 875 2.67 45.98 22.56
C VAL A 875 1.14 45.99 22.61
N HIS A 876 0.57 44.97 23.22
CA HIS A 876 -0.89 44.83 23.34
C HIS A 876 -1.46 45.86 24.32
N GLU A 877 -2.15 46.88 23.81
CA GLU A 877 -2.92 47.83 24.60
C GLU A 877 -4.42 47.46 24.63
N PRO A 878 -5.03 47.24 25.81
CA PRO A 878 -6.41 46.75 25.93
C PRO A 878 -7.52 47.68 25.41
N SER A 879 -7.22 48.95 25.13
CA SER A 879 -8.18 50.01 24.75
C SER A 879 -8.06 50.49 23.31
N THR A 880 -7.08 49.99 22.55
CA THR A 880 -6.84 50.35 21.16
C THR A 880 -7.10 49.15 20.25
N THR A 881 -7.69 49.40 19.08
CA THR A 881 -7.87 48.34 18.07
C THR A 881 -6.49 47.81 17.66
N TRP A 882 -6.38 46.51 17.35
CA TRP A 882 -5.09 45.85 17.08
C TRP A 882 -4.24 46.51 15.97
N ILE A 883 -4.87 47.30 15.10
CA ILE A 883 -4.24 48.13 14.05
C ILE A 883 -3.51 49.36 14.62
N LYS A 884 -3.80 49.76 15.87
CA LYS A 884 -3.25 50.94 16.55
C LYS A 884 -2.23 50.60 17.65
N TRP A 885 -1.93 49.32 17.90
CA TRP A 885 -0.93 48.94 18.90
C TRP A 885 0.46 49.48 18.54
N PRO A 886 1.18 50.12 19.47
CA PRO A 886 2.51 50.65 19.22
C PRO A 886 3.51 49.52 18.90
N ILE A 887 4.47 49.85 18.04
CA ILE A 887 5.63 49.01 17.71
C ILE A 887 6.77 49.55 18.56
N GLU A 888 7.32 48.72 19.44
CA GLU A 888 8.51 49.02 20.26
C GLU A 888 9.70 48.16 19.85
#